data_AF-A0A7Z7EUV1-F1
#
_entry.id   AF-A0A7Z7EUV1-F1
#
_cell.length_a   1.000
_cell.length_b   1.000
_cell.length_c   1.000
_cell.angle_alpha   90.00
_cell.angle_beta   90.00
_cell.angle_gamma   90.00
#
_symmetry.space_group_name_H-M   'P 1'
#
loop_
_entity.id
_entity.type
_entity.pdbx_description
1 polymer ?
#
loop_
_entity_poly.entity_id
_entity_poly.type
_entity_poly.pdbx_seq_one_letter_code
_entity_poly.pdbx_strand_id
1 'polypeptide(L)'
;MALVQKFIAANQREAMRQVREKLGDDAVILSTRPNSQGVLVLAALEADLDQLAPETAATSVDVTKVTQQLLTEMQALRAEVAELRSTTTAGTQDKALAEDQKSRLYRRLRIGGFSHELSRQIVSHMPGSLNVASASQADIERWVREQISARIAVAEVNWPILDATGVVALVGPTGVGKTTTTAKLAAQYVMRHGADSLLLVTTDSYRVGAQQQLEVYADILNVDMHPLRDGDSLSALAEPMKGKRLILVDTVGMSQRDQRLPSKIAALQQSQSSQLVLLLNAAAQPTTLDEVARIYRRIAQESDLQINDCIITKVDECTHSGGVLDVICRHQFQVQAISSGQRVPEDFEPPHIESLLNCALGDATQASAQEQQAWQLELPQQFNASRLVDQGQSLQFAFASLQQLIPDFALVTQAYQLGQVPPPRTERTPPAVRWAAPQPLQGWSQRTATVALSQGGLPMLSASWCDVPEFQSAELQLFDYLPDVTELSSLTSRGCGWLATVNVNHRLAQQGQVRSASEIIKRDGVPLQQGAEKLVYRGETRTLRLKIAAVDGVASDAPWQLCYGELQGGKGKAAVQRRYWILDANASVDDLVARTTYSLQLEELGRLQRFAWQQLDGAPSELRQWLAAAIAASAIHLEYSLQPQAARLRADLLALSGKRGRVDGSKLVSGMIRVLSAHQALREVSAGIQAESTRGWSQHD
;
A
#
# COMPACT_ATOMS: atom_id res chain seq x y z
N MET A 1 31.98 -7.02 -3.93
CA MET A 1 32.38 -5.70 -3.38
C MET A 1 31.28 -5.26 -2.43
N ALA A 2 31.61 -4.59 -1.31
CA ALA A 2 30.58 -4.17 -0.35
C ALA A 2 29.62 -3.15 -1.00
N LEU A 3 28.31 -3.44 -0.97
CA LEU A 3 27.22 -2.61 -1.54
C LEU A 3 27.16 -1.20 -0.94
N VAL A 4 27.66 -1.04 0.28
CA VAL A 4 27.75 0.25 0.98
C VAL A 4 29.21 0.54 1.29
N GLN A 5 29.68 1.71 0.89
CA GLN A 5 31.05 2.16 1.12
C GLN A 5 31.13 3.30 2.13
N LYS A 6 32.23 3.29 2.89
CA LYS A 6 32.49 4.20 4.00
C LYS A 6 33.53 5.24 3.61
N PHE A 7 33.23 6.52 3.81
CA PHE A 7 34.12 7.65 3.55
C PHE A 7 34.26 8.52 4.81
N ILE A 8 35.50 8.77 5.25
CA ILE A 8 35.79 9.60 6.43
C ILE A 8 36.66 10.77 5.95
N ALA A 9 36.25 12.00 6.26
CA ALA A 9 37.04 13.18 5.95
C ALA A 9 36.88 14.28 7.00
N ALA A 10 37.82 15.23 7.04
CA ALA A 10 37.87 16.30 8.04
C ALA A 10 36.62 17.21 8.04
N ASN A 11 35.96 17.35 6.89
CA ASN A 11 34.73 18.13 6.74
C ASN A 11 33.83 17.51 5.64
N GLN A 12 32.55 17.92 5.63
CA GLN A 12 31.54 17.36 4.72
C GLN A 12 31.89 17.58 3.23
N ARG A 13 32.49 18.72 2.88
CA ARG A 13 32.87 19.03 1.50
C ARG A 13 33.93 18.07 0.96
N GLU A 14 34.90 17.73 1.80
CA GLU A 14 35.96 16.76 1.50
C GLU A 14 35.40 15.33 1.35
N ALA A 15 34.47 14.93 2.24
CA ALA A 15 33.82 13.62 2.18
C ALA A 15 32.98 13.44 0.89
N MET A 16 32.25 14.48 0.48
CA MET A 16 31.48 14.46 -0.77
C MET A 16 32.36 14.38 -2.02
N ARG A 17 33.55 15.00 -2.00
CA ARG A 17 34.53 14.89 -3.09
C ARG A 17 35.00 13.44 -3.25
N GLN A 18 35.35 12.78 -2.15
CA GLN A 18 35.79 11.38 -2.15
C GLN A 18 34.67 10.42 -2.61
N VAL A 19 33.42 10.68 -2.23
CA VAL A 19 32.26 9.92 -2.69
C VAL A 19 32.11 10.02 -4.22
N ARG A 20 32.17 11.23 -4.79
CA ARG A 20 32.05 11.43 -6.25
C ARG A 20 33.21 10.85 -7.03
N GLU A 21 34.43 10.96 -6.51
CA GLU A 21 35.62 10.43 -7.19
C GLU A 21 35.59 8.89 -7.28
N LYS A 22 34.97 8.21 -6.30
CA LYS A 22 34.97 6.75 -6.20
C LYS A 22 33.70 6.06 -6.67
N LEU A 23 32.54 6.68 -6.50
CA LEU A 23 31.22 6.13 -6.87
C LEU A 23 30.56 6.88 -8.03
N GLY A 24 31.18 7.95 -8.54
CA GLY A 24 30.60 8.77 -9.61
C GLY A 24 29.46 9.67 -9.14
N ASP A 25 28.79 10.33 -10.09
CA ASP A 25 27.72 11.28 -9.80
C ASP A 25 26.39 10.62 -9.39
N ASP A 26 26.28 9.30 -9.57
CA ASP A 26 25.11 8.47 -9.24
C ASP A 26 25.16 7.87 -7.82
N ALA A 27 26.04 8.41 -6.96
CA ALA A 27 26.20 7.98 -5.58
C ALA A 27 25.07 8.55 -4.69
N VAL A 28 24.37 7.66 -3.98
CA VAL A 28 23.33 8.00 -3.01
C VAL A 28 23.89 7.91 -1.60
N ILE A 29 23.65 8.96 -0.83
CA ILE A 29 24.10 9.07 0.56
C ILE A 29 23.07 8.45 1.46
N LEU A 30 23.45 7.35 2.10
CA LEU A 30 22.59 6.61 3.03
C LEU A 30 22.55 7.27 4.40
N SER A 31 23.71 7.73 4.88
CA SER A 31 23.80 8.46 6.14
C SER A 31 25.05 9.33 6.20
N THR A 32 24.95 10.43 6.94
CA THR A 32 26.07 11.30 7.30
C THR A 32 26.04 11.51 8.80
N ARG A 33 27.15 11.24 9.49
CA ARG A 33 27.26 11.41 10.94
C ARG A 33 28.63 11.99 11.35
N PRO A 34 28.68 12.83 12.39
CA PRO A 34 29.94 13.33 12.92
C PRO A 34 30.76 12.18 13.57
N ASN A 35 32.07 12.25 13.43
CA ASN A 35 33.05 11.30 13.96
C ASN A 35 34.25 12.06 14.56
N SER A 36 35.05 11.43 15.41
CA SER A 36 36.23 12.04 16.05
C SER A 36 37.28 12.58 15.08
N GLN A 37 37.27 12.15 13.81
CA GLN A 37 38.15 12.62 12.73
C GLN A 37 37.45 13.52 11.69
N GLY A 38 36.23 14.01 11.98
CA GLY A 38 35.47 14.90 11.09
C GLY A 38 34.06 14.36 10.79
N VAL A 39 33.78 14.04 9.53
CA VAL A 39 32.46 13.57 9.06
C VAL A 39 32.61 12.20 8.41
N LEU A 40 31.75 11.27 8.83
CA LEU A 40 31.61 9.95 8.26
C LEU A 40 30.37 9.90 7.35
N VAL A 41 30.60 9.60 6.08
CA VAL A 41 29.59 9.43 5.04
C VAL A 41 29.51 7.97 4.60
N LEU A 42 28.31 7.39 4.64
CA LEU A 42 28.01 6.10 4.03
C LEU A 42 27.29 6.33 2.71
N ALA A 43 27.85 5.83 1.61
CA ALA A 43 27.31 6.01 0.28
C ALA A 43 27.31 4.69 -0.51
N ALA A 44 26.31 4.53 -1.38
CA ALA A 44 26.13 3.40 -2.28
C ALA A 44 25.74 3.92 -3.68
N LEU A 45 25.83 3.08 -4.72
CA LEU A 45 25.30 3.42 -6.04
C LEU A 45 23.78 3.29 -6.04
N GLU A 46 23.09 4.15 -6.80
CA GLU A 46 21.62 4.08 -6.91
C GLU A 46 21.12 2.69 -7.40
N ALA A 47 21.88 2.03 -8.29
CA ALA A 47 21.60 0.68 -8.77
C ALA A 47 21.75 -0.44 -7.70
N ASP A 48 22.43 -0.13 -6.60
CA ASP A 48 22.71 -1.06 -5.50
C ASP A 48 21.72 -0.86 -4.31
N LEU A 49 20.90 0.20 -4.33
CA LEU A 49 19.88 0.46 -3.31
C LEU A 49 18.72 -0.54 -3.34
N ASP A 50 18.36 -1.02 -4.53
CA ASP A 50 17.28 -2.01 -4.71
C ASP A 50 17.65 -3.39 -4.13
N GLN A 51 18.94 -3.62 -3.87
CA GLN A 51 19.48 -4.83 -3.24
C GLN A 51 19.54 -4.72 -1.70
N LEU A 52 19.30 -3.53 -1.11
CA LEU A 52 19.31 -3.28 0.34
C LEU A 52 17.90 -3.31 0.97
N ALA A 53 16.85 -3.63 0.20
CA ALA A 53 15.53 -3.87 0.75
C ALA A 53 15.56 -5.15 1.60
N PRO A 54 15.13 -5.11 2.87
CA PRO A 54 15.20 -6.29 3.73
C PRO A 54 14.29 -7.40 3.20
N GLU A 55 14.85 -8.61 3.08
CA GLU A 55 14.11 -9.86 3.02
C GLU A 55 13.27 -9.99 4.30
N THR A 56 12.02 -9.52 4.25
CA THR A 56 11.04 -9.82 5.30
C THR A 56 10.61 -11.28 5.16
N ALA A 57 11.10 -12.10 6.10
CA ALA A 57 10.57 -13.40 6.40
C ALA A 57 9.04 -13.33 6.58
N ALA A 58 8.37 -14.31 5.96
CA ALA A 58 6.93 -14.47 5.97
C ALA A 58 6.38 -14.66 7.40
N THR A 59 5.49 -13.76 7.81
CA THR A 59 4.39 -14.10 8.73
C THR A 59 3.10 -13.99 7.95
N SER A 60 2.58 -15.14 7.55
CA SER A 60 1.29 -15.31 6.89
C SER A 60 0.16 -14.90 7.83
N VAL A 61 -0.39 -13.70 7.63
CA VAL A 61 -1.78 -13.45 8.03
C VAL A 61 -2.63 -14.22 7.02
N ASP A 62 -3.36 -15.21 7.52
CA ASP A 62 -4.18 -16.13 6.73
C ASP A 62 -5.36 -15.37 6.10
N VAL A 63 -5.10 -14.79 4.92
CA VAL A 63 -6.04 -13.95 4.14
C VAL A 63 -7.36 -14.69 3.96
N THR A 64 -7.31 -16.02 3.83
CA THR A 64 -8.43 -16.95 3.71
C THR A 64 -9.44 -16.87 4.85
N LYS A 65 -8.98 -16.66 6.10
CA LYS A 65 -9.89 -16.55 7.27
C LYS A 65 -10.58 -15.19 7.33
N VAL A 66 -9.88 -14.13 6.93
CA VAL A 66 -10.43 -12.77 6.88
C VAL A 66 -11.43 -12.65 5.72
N THR A 67 -11.15 -13.24 4.55
CA THR A 67 -12.12 -13.30 3.45
C THR A 67 -13.29 -14.25 3.74
N GLN A 68 -13.09 -15.37 4.43
CA GLN A 68 -14.21 -16.23 4.85
C GLN A 68 -15.13 -15.53 5.86
N GLN A 69 -14.59 -14.84 6.87
CA GLN A 69 -15.40 -14.07 7.82
C GLN A 69 -16.19 -12.94 7.15
N LEU A 70 -15.56 -12.20 6.22
CA LEU A 70 -16.26 -11.17 5.43
C LEU A 70 -17.31 -11.76 4.48
N LEU A 71 -17.09 -12.95 3.94
CA LEU A 71 -18.03 -13.62 3.03
C LEU A 71 -19.24 -14.19 3.78
N THR A 72 -19.03 -14.74 4.98
CA THR A 72 -20.12 -15.22 5.85
C THR A 72 -21.00 -14.05 6.31
N GLU A 73 -20.41 -12.90 6.63
CA GLU A 73 -21.16 -11.66 6.91
C GLU A 73 -21.91 -11.13 5.67
N MET A 74 -21.31 -11.23 4.47
CA MET A 74 -21.97 -10.85 3.21
C MET A 74 -23.11 -11.79 2.80
N GLN A 75 -23.04 -13.06 3.19
CA GLN A 75 -24.12 -14.04 2.96
C GLN A 75 -25.28 -13.82 3.92
N ALA A 76 -25.01 -13.50 5.19
CA ALA A 76 -26.04 -13.09 6.16
C ALA A 76 -26.78 -11.80 5.70
N LEU A 77 -26.04 -10.81 5.18
CA LEU A 77 -26.61 -9.59 4.58
C LEU A 77 -27.40 -9.84 3.28
N ARG A 78 -27.04 -10.87 2.50
CA ARG A 78 -27.77 -11.24 1.27
C ARG A 78 -29.07 -11.97 1.55
N ALA A 79 -29.12 -12.81 2.57
CA ALA A 79 -30.35 -13.44 3.04
C ALA A 79 -31.36 -12.38 3.54
N GLU A 80 -30.87 -11.38 4.28
CA GLU A 80 -31.65 -10.23 4.77
C GLU A 80 -32.20 -9.36 3.61
N VAL A 81 -31.40 -9.15 2.55
CA VAL A 81 -31.83 -8.40 1.34
C VAL A 81 -32.80 -9.19 0.46
N ALA A 82 -32.72 -10.52 0.43
CA ALA A 82 -33.68 -11.37 -0.29
C ALA A 82 -35.05 -11.38 0.40
N GLU A 83 -35.06 -11.38 1.74
CA GLU A 83 -36.26 -11.27 2.56
C GLU A 83 -36.92 -9.88 2.45
N LEU A 84 -36.12 -8.82 2.31
CA LEU A 84 -36.59 -7.45 2.03
C LEU A 84 -37.15 -7.26 0.59
N ARG A 85 -36.79 -8.13 -0.35
CA ARG A 85 -37.21 -8.03 -1.77
C ARG A 85 -38.56 -8.69 -2.06
N SER A 86 -38.92 -9.75 -1.33
CA SER A 86 -40.23 -10.43 -1.48
C SER A 86 -41.41 -9.53 -1.09
N THR A 87 -41.15 -8.45 -0.35
CA THR A 87 -42.15 -7.43 0.02
C THR A 87 -42.29 -6.26 -0.96
N THR A 88 -41.61 -6.25 -2.12
CA THR A 88 -41.49 -5.04 -2.97
C THR A 88 -41.98 -5.13 -4.43
N THR A 89 -42.80 -6.10 -4.80
CA THR A 89 -43.54 -6.07 -6.09
C THR A 89 -45.02 -5.76 -5.90
N ALA A 90 -45.34 -4.52 -5.55
CA ALA A 90 -46.63 -3.88 -5.86
C ALA A 90 -46.56 -2.36 -5.60
N GLY A 91 -46.87 -1.55 -6.62
CA GLY A 91 -47.45 -0.21 -6.44
C GLY A 91 -46.47 0.95 -6.27
N THR A 92 -46.23 1.67 -7.36
CA THR A 92 -45.79 3.08 -7.38
C THR A 92 -46.90 3.98 -6.81
N GLN A 93 -46.48 5.00 -6.04
CA GLN A 93 -47.24 6.10 -5.40
C GLN A 93 -47.47 5.91 -3.87
N ASP A 94 -47.02 6.88 -3.07
CA ASP A 94 -47.18 7.07 -1.59
C ASP A 94 -46.10 6.66 -0.56
N LYS A 95 -44.78 6.80 -0.82
CA LYS A 95 -43.78 6.82 0.27
C LYS A 95 -42.69 7.90 0.14
N ALA A 96 -43.09 9.14 0.36
CA ALA A 96 -42.21 10.20 0.86
C ALA A 96 -42.18 10.24 2.42
N LEU A 97 -42.58 9.17 3.13
CA LEU A 97 -42.63 9.17 4.59
C LEU A 97 -42.24 7.81 5.18
N ALA A 98 -40.98 7.66 5.57
CA ALA A 98 -40.50 7.06 6.83
C ALA A 98 -38.99 6.78 6.71
N GLU A 99 -38.15 7.81 6.88
CA GLU A 99 -36.80 7.53 7.40
C GLU A 99 -36.98 7.00 8.82
N ASP A 100 -36.79 5.69 8.97
CA ASP A 100 -36.82 5.02 10.26
C ASP A 100 -35.84 5.68 11.25
N GLN A 101 -36.21 5.84 12.53
CA GLN A 101 -35.37 6.56 13.51
C GLN A 101 -33.99 5.90 13.67
N LYS A 102 -33.92 4.57 13.50
CA LYS A 102 -32.66 3.82 13.38
C LYS A 102 -31.71 4.40 12.32
N SER A 103 -32.23 4.75 11.14
CA SER A 103 -31.42 5.31 10.04
C SER A 103 -30.92 6.73 10.34
N ARG A 104 -31.71 7.52 11.10
CA ARG A 104 -31.31 8.86 11.57
C ARG A 104 -30.23 8.76 12.64
N LEU A 105 -30.44 7.89 13.63
CA LEU A 105 -29.47 7.67 14.70
C LEU A 105 -28.14 7.12 14.15
N TYR A 106 -28.20 6.16 13.23
CA TYR A 106 -27.01 5.64 12.55
C TYR A 106 -26.19 6.75 11.88
N ARG A 107 -26.84 7.65 11.12
CA ARG A 107 -26.14 8.78 10.49
C ARG A 107 -25.54 9.73 11.53
N ARG A 108 -26.26 10.03 12.60
CA ARG A 108 -25.77 10.87 13.72
C ARG A 108 -24.51 10.27 14.34
N LEU A 109 -24.50 8.96 14.62
CA LEU A 109 -23.31 8.25 15.12
C LEU A 109 -22.13 8.31 14.13
N ARG A 110 -22.40 8.17 12.83
CA ARG A 110 -21.34 8.26 11.80
C ARG A 110 -20.75 9.66 11.70
N ILE A 111 -21.56 10.71 11.77
CA ILE A 111 -21.11 12.12 11.80
C ILE A 111 -20.27 12.36 13.06
N GLY A 112 -20.70 11.82 14.20
CA GLY A 112 -19.96 11.87 15.45
C GLY A 112 -18.61 11.16 15.45
N GLY A 113 -18.26 10.42 14.39
CA GLY A 113 -16.98 9.73 14.24
C GLY A 113 -16.96 8.28 14.72
N PHE A 114 -18.10 7.71 15.14
CA PHE A 114 -18.20 6.30 15.54
C PHE A 114 -18.05 5.36 14.34
N SER A 115 -17.48 4.16 14.53
CA SER A 115 -17.29 3.17 13.45
C SER A 115 -18.61 2.58 12.95
N HIS A 116 -18.58 1.93 11.79
CA HIS A 116 -19.75 1.21 11.26
C HIS A 116 -20.19 0.07 12.18
N GLU A 117 -19.23 -0.65 12.75
CA GLU A 117 -19.45 -1.81 13.62
C GLU A 117 -20.25 -1.41 14.86
N LEU A 118 -19.74 -0.46 15.64
CA LEU A 118 -20.40 0.00 16.85
C LEU A 118 -21.72 0.72 16.56
N SER A 119 -21.78 1.51 15.49
CA SER A 119 -23.02 2.21 15.11
C SER A 119 -24.14 1.22 14.78
N ARG A 120 -23.83 0.13 14.06
CA ARG A 120 -24.81 -0.93 13.77
C ARG A 120 -25.21 -1.68 15.03
N GLN A 121 -24.24 -2.04 15.87
CA GLN A 121 -24.51 -2.75 17.12
C GLN A 121 -25.42 -1.94 18.04
N ILE A 122 -25.20 -0.63 18.17
CA ILE A 122 -26.09 0.23 18.95
C ILE A 122 -27.46 0.22 18.30
N VAL A 123 -27.58 0.65 17.03
CA VAL A 123 -28.86 0.83 16.34
C VAL A 123 -29.70 -0.45 16.25
N SER A 124 -29.08 -1.63 16.16
CA SER A 124 -29.80 -2.92 16.14
C SER A 124 -30.53 -3.23 17.45
N HIS A 125 -30.01 -2.74 18.58
CA HIS A 125 -30.62 -2.91 19.90
C HIS A 125 -31.65 -1.81 20.23
N MET A 126 -31.94 -0.89 19.30
CA MET A 126 -32.93 0.17 19.50
C MET A 126 -34.33 -0.42 19.70
N PRO A 127 -34.99 -0.17 20.85
CA PRO A 127 -36.34 -0.63 21.11
C PRO A 127 -37.33 -0.16 20.04
N GLY A 128 -38.29 -1.00 19.68
CA GLY A 128 -39.33 -0.66 18.70
C GLY A 128 -40.13 0.60 19.09
N SER A 129 -40.29 0.85 20.39
CA SER A 129 -40.94 2.06 20.93
C SER A 129 -40.19 3.36 20.63
N LEU A 130 -38.87 3.30 20.39
CA LEU A 130 -38.06 4.46 20.00
C LEU A 130 -37.92 4.57 18.47
N ASN A 131 -38.36 3.54 17.74
CA ASN A 131 -38.24 3.47 16.29
C ASN A 131 -39.53 3.85 15.54
N VAL A 132 -40.34 4.70 16.16
CA VAL A 132 -41.58 5.23 15.59
C VAL A 132 -41.44 6.72 15.33
N ALA A 133 -42.20 7.24 14.37
CA ALA A 133 -42.15 8.67 14.01
C ALA A 133 -42.53 9.60 15.19
N SER A 134 -43.32 9.11 16.15
CA SER A 134 -43.75 9.84 17.34
C SER A 134 -42.77 9.79 18.51
N ALA A 135 -41.67 9.03 18.42
CA ALA A 135 -40.70 8.92 19.49
C ALA A 135 -39.98 10.26 19.73
N SER A 136 -39.82 10.65 20.98
CA SER A 136 -39.13 11.88 21.35
C SER A 136 -37.64 11.78 21.04
N GLN A 137 -37.08 12.81 20.42
CA GLN A 137 -35.64 12.89 20.16
C GLN A 137 -34.82 12.84 21.44
N ALA A 138 -35.35 13.38 22.55
CA ALA A 138 -34.69 13.34 23.85
C ALA A 138 -34.61 11.92 24.43
N ASP A 139 -35.61 11.07 24.16
CA ASP A 139 -35.61 9.68 24.62
C ASP A 139 -34.65 8.83 23.80
N ILE A 140 -34.56 9.08 22.49
CA ILE A 140 -33.56 8.46 21.61
C ILE A 140 -32.15 8.86 22.05
N GLU A 141 -31.94 10.14 22.36
CA GLU A 141 -30.65 10.65 22.83
C GLU A 141 -30.25 10.06 24.18
N ARG A 142 -31.17 10.02 25.14
CA ARG A 142 -30.94 9.38 26.44
C ARG A 142 -30.55 7.91 26.25
N TRP A 143 -31.31 7.19 25.43
CA TRP A 143 -31.06 5.78 25.17
C TRP A 143 -29.69 5.53 24.53
N VAL A 144 -29.29 6.30 23.51
CA VAL A 144 -27.98 6.09 22.88
C VAL A 144 -26.82 6.44 23.82
N ARG A 145 -26.97 7.48 24.65
CA ARG A 145 -25.99 7.82 25.69
C ARG A 145 -25.84 6.70 26.69
N GLU A 146 -26.95 6.13 27.17
CA GLU A 146 -26.93 4.96 28.07
C GLU A 146 -26.23 3.76 27.41
N GLN A 147 -26.51 3.50 26.12
CA GLN A 147 -25.87 2.41 25.39
C GLN A 147 -24.35 2.58 25.28
N ILE A 148 -23.86 3.79 24.97
CA ILE A 148 -22.41 4.03 24.84
C ILE A 148 -21.76 4.02 26.22
N SER A 149 -22.34 4.72 27.20
CA SER A 149 -21.81 4.80 28.57
C SER A 149 -21.74 3.43 29.25
N ALA A 150 -22.72 2.55 29.03
CA ALA A 150 -22.70 1.18 29.57
C ALA A 150 -21.52 0.32 29.05
N ARG A 151 -20.89 0.72 27.94
CA ARG A 151 -19.73 0.04 27.34
C ARG A 151 -18.39 0.66 27.75
N ILE A 152 -18.42 1.80 28.43
CA ILE A 152 -17.22 2.53 28.87
C ILE A 152 -17.08 2.32 30.37
N ALA A 153 -16.09 1.52 30.74
CA ALA A 153 -15.71 1.40 32.14
C ALA A 153 -14.99 2.68 32.57
N VAL A 154 -15.56 3.37 33.54
CA VAL A 154 -14.94 4.52 34.20
C VAL A 154 -14.56 4.09 35.60
N ALA A 155 -13.35 4.43 36.04
CA ALA A 155 -12.91 4.13 37.38
C ALA A 155 -13.73 4.98 38.39
N GLU A 156 -14.64 4.36 39.16
CA GLU A 156 -15.54 5.07 40.08
C GLU A 156 -14.86 5.44 41.42
N VAL A 157 -15.10 6.68 41.85
CA VAL A 157 -14.77 7.34 43.14
C VAL A 157 -13.25 7.47 43.44
N ASN A 158 -12.83 8.67 43.88
CA ASN A 158 -11.45 9.02 44.29
C ASN A 158 -10.34 9.06 43.20
N TRP A 159 -10.68 9.13 41.91
CA TRP A 159 -9.72 9.24 40.80
C TRP A 159 -8.53 8.26 40.92
N PRO A 160 -8.75 6.95 40.70
CA PRO A 160 -7.86 5.87 41.14
C PRO A 160 -6.41 5.97 40.66
N ILE A 161 -6.16 6.52 39.46
CA ILE A 161 -4.79 6.74 38.97
C ILE A 161 -3.97 7.70 39.86
N LEU A 162 -4.64 8.61 40.59
CA LEU A 162 -3.98 9.47 41.57
C LEU A 162 -3.74 8.79 42.93
N ASP A 163 -4.32 7.62 43.19
CA ASP A 163 -4.06 6.82 44.38
C ASP A 163 -3.21 5.59 44.09
N ALA A 164 -2.82 5.40 42.82
CA ALA A 164 -2.03 4.29 42.34
C ALA A 164 -0.75 4.10 43.16
N THR A 165 -0.37 2.83 43.29
CA THR A 165 0.85 2.40 43.97
C THR A 165 1.62 1.43 43.09
N GLY A 166 2.93 1.31 43.28
CA GLY A 166 3.78 0.47 42.44
C GLY A 166 4.20 1.19 41.17
N VAL A 167 4.26 0.47 40.04
CA VAL A 167 4.76 1.02 38.76
C VAL A 167 3.60 1.33 37.84
N VAL A 168 3.50 2.57 37.39
CA VAL A 168 2.58 2.99 36.32
C VAL A 168 3.41 3.48 35.14
N ALA A 169 3.26 2.86 33.98
CA ALA A 169 3.96 3.27 32.77
C ALA A 169 3.01 3.78 31.70
N LEU A 170 3.25 5.00 31.22
CA LEU A 170 2.48 5.60 30.14
C LEU A 170 3.04 5.16 28.79
N VAL A 171 2.26 4.43 28.01
CA VAL A 171 2.66 3.87 26.71
C VAL A 171 1.82 4.45 25.58
N GLY A 172 2.37 4.49 24.36
CA GLY A 172 1.64 4.93 23.18
C GLY A 172 2.52 5.58 22.10
N PRO A 173 1.93 5.91 20.93
CA PRO A 173 2.67 6.33 19.76
C PRO A 173 3.42 7.66 19.93
N THR A 174 4.33 7.95 19.01
CA THR A 174 5.02 9.25 18.94
C THR A 174 4.01 10.40 18.85
N GLY A 175 4.22 11.47 19.63
CA GLY A 175 3.37 12.67 19.57
C GLY A 175 2.00 12.54 20.24
N VAL A 176 1.69 11.43 20.91
CA VAL A 176 0.41 11.22 21.60
C VAL A 176 0.25 12.05 22.88
N GLY A 177 1.32 12.64 23.40
CA GLY A 177 1.29 13.47 24.61
C GLY A 177 1.90 12.85 25.88
N LYS A 178 2.56 11.68 25.81
CA LYS A 178 3.18 10.96 26.96
C LYS A 178 3.89 11.87 27.97
N THR A 179 5.00 12.52 27.58
CA THR A 179 5.80 13.33 28.50
C THR A 179 5.00 14.45 29.18
N THR A 180 4.12 15.11 28.43
CA THR A 180 3.25 16.15 28.98
C THR A 180 2.22 15.57 29.94
N THR A 181 1.59 14.44 29.60
CA THR A 181 0.66 13.73 30.48
C THR A 181 1.35 13.21 31.75
N THR A 182 2.58 12.70 31.63
CA THR A 182 3.43 12.30 32.77
C THR A 182 3.62 13.47 33.73
N ALA A 183 4.00 14.65 33.23
CA ALA A 183 4.20 15.84 34.05
C ALA A 183 2.91 16.28 34.78
N LYS A 184 1.76 16.24 34.10
CA LYS A 184 0.46 16.58 34.73
C LYS A 184 0.07 15.59 35.80
N LEU A 185 0.19 14.29 35.51
CA LEU A 185 -0.11 13.24 36.47
C LEU A 185 0.83 13.33 37.69
N ALA A 186 2.12 13.57 37.47
CA ALA A 186 3.10 13.78 38.52
C ALA A 186 2.71 14.95 39.44
N ALA A 187 2.39 16.11 38.84
CA ALA A 187 1.99 17.29 39.60
C ALA A 187 0.72 17.05 40.43
N GLN A 188 -0.32 16.44 39.85
CA GLN A 188 -1.55 16.06 40.58
C GLN A 188 -1.27 15.06 41.71
N TYR A 189 -0.39 14.09 41.48
CA TYR A 189 -0.02 13.09 42.48
C TYR A 189 0.75 13.70 43.65
N VAL A 190 1.72 14.58 43.36
CA VAL A 190 2.52 15.30 44.36
C VAL A 190 1.63 16.23 45.21
N MET A 191 0.69 16.92 44.58
CA MET A 191 -0.28 17.75 45.30
C MET A 191 -1.13 16.94 46.29
N ARG A 192 -1.34 15.64 46.02
CA ARG A 192 -2.17 14.75 46.82
C ARG A 192 -1.40 13.97 47.89
N HIS A 193 -0.21 13.47 47.58
CA HIS A 193 0.56 12.54 48.42
C HIS A 193 1.95 13.06 48.83
N GLY A 194 2.35 14.24 48.36
CA GLY A 194 3.66 14.84 48.62
C GLY A 194 4.76 14.34 47.68
N ALA A 195 5.83 15.13 47.51
CA ALA A 195 6.89 14.88 46.54
C ALA A 195 7.70 13.61 46.85
N ASP A 196 7.92 13.32 48.14
CA ASP A 196 8.67 12.15 48.60
C ASP A 196 8.02 10.82 48.19
N SER A 197 6.70 10.83 47.93
CA SER A 197 5.93 9.65 47.57
C SER A 197 6.08 9.21 46.11
N LEU A 198 6.66 10.05 45.25
CA LEU A 198 6.78 9.82 43.81
C LEU A 198 8.25 9.65 43.38
N LEU A 199 8.45 8.77 42.40
CA LEU A 199 9.66 8.66 41.61
C LEU A 199 9.31 8.74 40.13
N LEU A 200 9.95 9.66 39.41
CA LEU A 200 9.84 9.78 37.96
C LEU A 200 10.93 8.95 37.28
N VAL A 201 10.53 8.19 36.28
CA VAL A 201 11.46 7.44 35.43
C VAL A 201 11.21 7.80 33.98
N THR A 202 12.26 8.12 33.23
CA THR A 202 12.14 8.28 31.77
C THR A 202 12.92 7.20 31.05
N THR A 203 12.32 6.63 30.01
CA THR A 203 13.03 5.73 29.08
C THR A 203 13.38 6.44 27.76
N ASP A 204 13.12 7.74 27.63
CA ASP A 204 13.42 8.53 26.42
C ASP A 204 14.82 9.15 26.52
N SER A 205 15.85 8.30 26.39
CA SER A 205 17.27 8.70 26.38
C SER A 205 17.73 9.33 25.06
N TYR A 206 16.87 9.36 24.03
CA TYR A 206 17.22 9.77 22.67
C TYR A 206 16.80 11.19 22.35
N ARG A 207 15.68 11.68 22.91
CA ARG A 207 15.16 13.01 22.64
C ARG A 207 15.61 13.98 23.73
N VAL A 208 16.77 14.61 23.50
CA VAL A 208 17.39 15.59 24.42
C VAL A 208 16.37 16.60 24.97
N GLY A 209 15.44 17.09 24.16
CA GLY A 209 14.42 18.05 24.61
C GLY A 209 13.26 17.47 25.44
N ALA A 210 12.89 16.19 25.27
CA ALA A 210 11.81 15.57 26.04
C ALA A 210 12.27 15.20 27.45
N GLN A 211 13.49 14.66 27.57
CA GLN A 211 14.12 14.39 28.86
C GLN A 211 14.31 15.69 29.66
N GLN A 212 14.90 16.73 29.05
CA GLN A 212 15.07 18.03 29.70
C GLN A 212 13.75 18.65 30.16
N GLN A 213 12.69 18.51 29.36
CA GLN A 213 11.37 19.01 29.74
C GLN A 213 10.83 18.31 31.00
N LEU A 214 10.99 17.00 31.10
CA LEU A 214 10.54 16.26 32.29
C LEU A 214 11.44 16.52 33.50
N GLU A 215 12.75 16.70 33.31
CA GLU A 215 13.70 17.11 34.37
C GLU A 215 13.29 18.46 34.98
N VAL A 216 12.94 19.46 34.15
CA VAL A 216 12.45 20.76 34.65
C VAL A 216 11.19 20.59 35.51
N TYR A 217 10.25 19.73 35.12
CA TYR A 217 9.08 19.47 35.97
C TYR A 217 9.43 18.72 37.26
N ALA A 218 10.36 17.76 37.20
CA ALA A 218 10.84 17.07 38.39
C ALA A 218 11.46 18.03 39.40
N ASP A 219 12.30 18.97 38.93
CA ASP A 219 12.91 20.02 39.74
C ASP A 219 11.85 20.95 40.37
N ILE A 220 10.87 21.39 39.58
CA ILE A 220 9.77 22.26 40.06
C ILE A 220 8.93 21.54 41.13
N LEU A 221 8.67 20.25 40.95
CA LEU A 221 7.87 19.44 41.87
C LEU A 221 8.68 18.89 43.05
N ASN A 222 10.00 19.08 43.05
CA ASN A 222 10.95 18.51 44.01
C ASN A 222 10.85 16.97 44.10
N VAL A 223 10.73 16.30 42.95
CA VAL A 223 10.59 14.84 42.81
C VAL A 223 11.85 14.26 42.22
N ASP A 224 12.31 13.13 42.76
CA ASP A 224 13.44 12.39 42.20
C ASP A 224 13.10 11.88 40.79
N MET A 225 14.01 12.13 39.85
CA MET A 225 13.91 11.64 38.48
C MET A 225 15.14 10.83 38.09
N HIS A 226 14.91 9.64 37.52
CA HIS A 226 15.98 8.75 37.08
C HIS A 226 15.79 8.34 35.60
N PRO A 227 16.81 8.53 34.74
CA PRO A 227 16.78 7.99 33.39
C PRO A 227 17.07 6.48 33.41
N LEU A 228 16.25 5.71 32.71
CA LEU A 228 16.49 4.29 32.44
C LEU A 228 17.19 4.14 31.08
N ARG A 229 18.42 3.58 31.09
CA ARG A 229 19.21 3.44 29.86
C ARG A 229 18.71 2.28 29.01
N ASP A 230 19.08 2.29 27.74
CA ASP A 230 18.75 1.19 26.84
C ASP A 230 19.38 -0.12 27.27
N GLY A 231 18.55 -1.16 27.39
CA GLY A 231 18.98 -2.49 27.83
C GLY A 231 18.89 -2.69 29.34
N ASP A 232 18.72 -1.63 30.11
CA ASP A 232 18.41 -1.73 31.53
C ASP A 232 16.93 -2.08 31.73
N SER A 233 16.64 -2.83 32.80
CA SER A 233 15.28 -3.08 33.26
C SER A 233 14.97 -2.21 34.47
N LEU A 234 13.68 -2.01 34.77
CA LEU A 234 13.25 -1.26 35.96
C LEU A 234 13.87 -1.79 37.27
N SER A 235 14.28 -3.06 37.33
CA SER A 235 14.96 -3.64 38.49
C SER A 235 16.29 -2.95 38.85
N ALA A 236 16.95 -2.29 37.89
CA ALA A 236 18.16 -1.51 38.14
C ALA A 236 17.90 -0.29 39.05
N LEU A 237 16.63 0.14 39.18
CA LEU A 237 16.22 1.25 40.02
C LEU A 237 15.69 0.80 41.39
N ALA A 238 15.91 -0.46 41.80
CA ALA A 238 15.37 -1.00 43.05
C ALA A 238 15.71 -0.17 44.30
N GLU A 239 16.91 0.41 44.39
CA GLU A 239 17.29 1.29 45.52
C GLU A 239 16.53 2.63 45.48
N PRO A 240 16.56 3.44 44.39
CA PRO A 240 15.74 4.64 44.26
C PRO A 240 14.23 4.43 44.47
N MET A 241 13.72 3.25 44.13
CA MET A 241 12.29 2.91 44.29
C MET A 241 11.89 2.67 45.75
N LYS A 242 12.83 2.46 46.68
CA LYS A 242 12.49 2.20 48.10
C LYS A 242 11.82 3.40 48.74
N GLY A 243 10.73 3.14 49.46
CA GLY A 243 9.97 4.18 50.17
C GLY A 243 9.07 5.03 49.28
N LYS A 244 9.14 4.85 47.95
CA LYS A 244 8.26 5.53 46.99
C LYS A 244 6.93 4.78 46.89
N ARG A 245 5.83 5.51 46.91
CA ARG A 245 4.49 4.97 46.76
C ARG A 245 4.18 4.67 45.30
N LEU A 246 4.55 5.59 44.40
CA LEU A 246 4.37 5.48 42.96
C LEU A 246 5.69 5.67 42.22
N ILE A 247 5.90 4.82 41.23
CA ILE A 247 6.95 4.95 40.22
C ILE A 247 6.24 5.22 38.90
N LEU A 248 6.34 6.45 38.42
CA LEU A 248 5.70 6.88 37.19
C LEU A 248 6.71 6.90 36.05
N VAL A 249 6.47 6.07 35.03
CA VAL A 249 7.39 5.86 33.92
C VAL A 249 6.88 6.55 32.65
N ASP A 250 7.64 7.54 32.17
CA ASP A 250 7.49 8.14 30.84
C ASP A 250 8.25 7.29 29.82
N THR A 251 7.50 6.62 28.94
CA THR A 251 8.12 5.78 27.90
C THR A 251 8.43 6.58 26.65
N VAL A 252 9.47 6.17 25.93
CA VAL A 252 9.79 6.74 24.62
C VAL A 252 8.63 6.52 23.65
N GLY A 253 8.29 7.57 22.88
CA GLY A 253 7.30 7.42 21.83
C GLY A 253 7.78 6.52 20.71
N MET A 254 7.02 5.45 20.43
CA MET A 254 7.33 4.53 19.34
C MET A 254 6.14 4.36 18.42
N SER A 255 6.39 4.38 17.11
CA SER A 255 5.36 3.96 16.17
C SER A 255 4.91 2.54 16.50
N GLN A 256 3.62 2.25 16.33
CA GLN A 256 3.06 0.91 16.37
C GLN A 256 3.69 -0.04 15.32
N ARG A 257 4.53 0.48 14.43
CA ARG A 257 5.29 -0.27 13.42
C ARG A 257 6.79 -0.39 13.72
N ASP A 258 7.25 0.16 14.84
CA ASP A 258 8.66 0.07 15.25
C ASP A 258 8.96 -1.34 15.78
N GLN A 259 9.97 -2.00 15.21
CA GLN A 259 10.37 -3.37 15.56
C GLN A 259 10.92 -3.48 16.99
N ARG A 260 11.32 -2.37 17.61
CA ARG A 260 11.86 -2.34 18.97
C ARG A 260 10.78 -2.27 20.04
N LEU A 261 9.53 -1.97 19.67
CA LEU A 261 8.42 -1.80 20.60
C LEU A 261 8.24 -3.00 21.57
N PRO A 262 8.34 -4.28 21.15
CA PRO A 262 8.26 -5.42 22.06
C PRO A 262 9.33 -5.41 23.14
N SER A 263 10.60 -5.25 22.76
CA SER A 263 11.71 -5.21 23.71
C SER A 263 11.57 -4.10 24.76
N LYS A 264 10.92 -3.00 24.39
CA LYS A 264 10.74 -1.82 25.24
C LYS A 264 9.59 -1.97 26.21
N ILE A 265 8.50 -2.58 25.77
CA ILE A 265 7.40 -2.94 26.66
C ILE A 265 7.86 -4.05 27.62
N ALA A 266 8.62 -5.04 27.15
CA ALA A 266 9.19 -6.09 28.01
C ALA A 266 10.14 -5.54 29.09
N ALA A 267 10.89 -4.47 28.81
CA ALA A 267 11.77 -3.84 29.82
C ALA A 267 11.02 -3.23 31.02
N LEU A 268 9.70 -2.99 30.87
CA LEU A 268 8.81 -2.50 31.93
C LEU A 268 8.24 -3.63 32.79
N GLN A 269 8.49 -4.88 32.44
CA GLN A 269 8.08 -6.03 33.22
C GLN A 269 8.87 -6.05 34.54
N GLN A 270 8.19 -5.72 35.63
CA GLN A 270 8.65 -5.96 36.99
C GLN A 270 7.92 -7.20 37.53
N SER A 271 8.47 -7.83 38.56
CA SER A 271 7.85 -8.93 39.29
C SER A 271 6.52 -8.50 39.94
N GLN A 272 5.44 -8.53 39.13
CA GLN A 272 4.01 -8.57 39.47
C GLN A 272 3.19 -7.28 39.73
N SER A 273 3.70 -6.06 39.53
CA SER A 273 2.89 -4.84 39.79
C SER A 273 3.00 -3.68 38.79
N SER A 274 3.36 -3.95 37.53
CA SER A 274 3.42 -2.90 36.49
C SER A 274 2.05 -2.70 35.81
N GLN A 275 1.44 -1.54 36.02
CA GLN A 275 0.24 -1.10 35.30
C GLN A 275 0.65 -0.31 34.04
N LEU A 276 0.25 -0.80 32.86
CA LEU A 276 0.46 -0.09 31.60
C LEU A 276 -0.79 0.70 31.22
N VAL A 277 -0.64 2.01 31.01
CA VAL A 277 -1.73 2.91 30.63
C VAL A 277 -1.50 3.43 29.21
N LEU A 278 -2.39 3.09 28.28
CA LEU A 278 -2.28 3.49 26.88
C LEU A 278 -2.83 4.89 26.64
N LEU A 279 -2.03 5.77 26.06
CA LEU A 279 -2.51 7.08 25.65
C LEU A 279 -3.16 7.00 24.26
N LEU A 280 -4.35 7.60 24.15
CA LEU A 280 -5.14 7.67 22.92
C LEU A 280 -5.36 9.13 22.52
N ASN A 281 -4.82 9.53 21.37
CA ASN A 281 -4.99 10.88 20.83
C ASN A 281 -6.39 11.07 20.25
N ALA A 282 -7.26 11.83 20.91
CA ALA A 282 -8.63 12.07 20.48
C ALA A 282 -8.75 12.72 19.09
N ALA A 283 -7.75 13.49 18.66
CA ALA A 283 -7.70 14.13 17.34
C ALA A 283 -7.17 13.20 16.22
N ALA A 284 -6.75 11.96 16.53
CA ALA A 284 -6.28 11.02 15.54
C ALA A 284 -7.41 10.36 14.75
N GLN A 285 -7.09 9.86 13.55
CA GLN A 285 -8.05 9.13 12.74
C GLN A 285 -8.51 7.84 13.44
N PRO A 286 -9.82 7.50 13.42
CA PRO A 286 -10.35 6.32 14.12
C PRO A 286 -9.64 5.00 13.75
N THR A 287 -9.27 4.84 12.47
CA THR A 287 -8.53 3.67 11.99
C THR A 287 -7.13 3.57 12.58
N THR A 288 -6.46 4.70 12.82
CA THR A 288 -5.14 4.75 13.47
C THR A 288 -5.26 4.45 14.96
N LEU A 289 -6.27 5.00 15.63
CA LEU A 289 -6.55 4.69 17.04
C LEU A 289 -6.81 3.19 17.26
N ASP A 290 -7.60 2.57 16.37
CA ASP A 290 -7.87 1.14 16.42
C ASP A 290 -6.61 0.28 16.18
N GLU A 291 -5.76 0.68 15.23
CA GLU A 291 -4.46 0.03 14.98
C GLU A 291 -3.55 0.10 16.21
N VAL A 292 -3.44 1.28 16.83
CA VAL A 292 -2.64 1.52 18.03
C VAL A 292 -3.12 0.64 19.18
N ALA A 293 -4.43 0.66 19.49
CA ALA A 293 -5.02 -0.15 20.55
C ALA A 293 -4.70 -1.64 20.39
N ARG A 294 -4.92 -2.19 19.18
CA ARG A 294 -4.71 -3.61 18.89
C ARG A 294 -3.25 -4.02 19.02
N ILE A 295 -2.33 -3.25 18.44
CA ILE A 295 -0.91 -3.61 18.41
C ILE A 295 -0.29 -3.50 19.79
N TYR A 296 -0.53 -2.40 20.52
CA TYR A 296 0.03 -2.22 21.86
C TYR A 296 -0.47 -3.31 22.81
N ARG A 297 -1.77 -3.63 22.77
CA ARG A 297 -2.34 -4.69 23.62
C ARG A 297 -1.75 -6.06 23.30
N ARG A 298 -1.62 -6.40 22.01
CA ARG A 298 -0.99 -7.65 21.57
C ARG A 298 0.46 -7.76 22.07
N ILE A 299 1.27 -6.72 21.89
CA ILE A 299 2.67 -6.74 22.29
C ILE A 299 2.83 -6.83 23.81
N ALA A 300 1.97 -6.15 24.56
CA ALA A 300 1.94 -6.28 26.02
C ALA A 300 1.62 -7.72 26.43
N GLN A 301 0.61 -8.34 25.82
CA GLN A 301 0.25 -9.75 26.07
C GLN A 301 1.39 -10.72 25.75
N GLU A 302 2.12 -10.50 24.65
CA GLU A 302 3.31 -11.28 24.29
C GLU A 302 4.46 -11.14 25.31
N SER A 303 4.41 -10.10 26.15
CA SER A 303 5.40 -9.81 27.20
C SER A 303 4.87 -10.07 28.62
N ASP A 304 3.80 -10.87 28.77
CA ASP A 304 3.11 -11.16 30.05
C ASP A 304 2.63 -9.90 30.80
N LEU A 305 2.36 -8.82 30.06
CA LEU A 305 1.80 -7.57 30.56
C LEU A 305 0.38 -7.37 30.00
N GLN A 306 -0.40 -6.51 30.65
CA GLN A 306 -1.73 -6.16 30.19
C GLN A 306 -1.89 -4.66 30.05
N ILE A 307 -2.58 -4.25 28.99
CA ILE A 307 -3.05 -2.88 28.78
C ILE A 307 -4.57 -2.94 28.78
N ASN A 308 -5.15 -2.56 29.91
CA ASN A 308 -6.61 -2.45 30.09
C ASN A 308 -7.04 -1.00 30.34
N ASP A 309 -6.08 -0.13 30.67
CA ASP A 309 -6.33 1.27 31.02
C ASP A 309 -5.91 2.20 29.88
N CYS A 310 -6.64 3.30 29.74
CA CYS A 310 -6.26 4.37 28.82
C CYS A 310 -6.41 5.77 29.42
N ILE A 311 -5.65 6.71 28.84
CA ILE A 311 -5.83 8.15 29.03
C ILE A 311 -6.11 8.77 27.66
N ILE A 312 -7.17 9.57 27.59
CA ILE A 312 -7.53 10.28 26.36
C ILE A 312 -6.76 11.60 26.35
N THR A 313 -5.99 11.87 25.30
CA THR A 313 -5.20 13.09 25.17
C THR A 313 -5.67 13.94 24.00
N LYS A 314 -5.32 15.23 24.01
CA LYS A 314 -5.57 16.17 22.90
C LYS A 314 -7.05 16.30 22.57
N VAL A 315 -7.91 16.29 23.60
CA VAL A 315 -9.36 16.47 23.43
C VAL A 315 -9.69 17.87 22.94
N ASP A 316 -8.90 18.87 23.32
CA ASP A 316 -8.96 20.25 22.85
C ASP A 316 -8.65 20.42 21.35
N GLU A 317 -7.99 19.45 20.73
CA GLU A 317 -7.64 19.44 19.31
C GLU A 317 -8.64 18.64 18.45
N CYS A 318 -9.60 17.94 19.06
CA CYS A 318 -10.50 17.03 18.33
C CYS A 318 -11.77 17.76 17.86
N THR A 319 -12.15 17.54 16.59
CA THR A 319 -13.42 18.05 16.05
C THR A 319 -14.61 17.20 16.49
N HIS A 320 -14.40 15.89 16.61
CA HIS A 320 -15.38 14.94 17.12
C HIS A 320 -14.68 13.88 17.96
N SER A 321 -15.25 13.57 19.12
CA SER A 321 -14.72 12.58 20.08
C SER A 321 -15.23 11.15 19.83
N GLY A 322 -16.17 10.91 18.91
CA GLY A 322 -16.75 9.59 18.71
C GLY A 322 -15.75 8.54 18.21
N GLY A 323 -14.68 8.96 17.53
CA GLY A 323 -13.61 8.05 17.10
C GLY A 323 -12.85 7.41 18.27
N VAL A 324 -12.54 8.20 19.31
CA VAL A 324 -11.87 7.67 20.50
C VAL A 324 -12.84 6.91 21.41
N LEU A 325 -14.09 7.37 21.54
CA LEU A 325 -15.14 6.65 22.27
C LEU A 325 -15.43 5.28 21.65
N ASP A 326 -15.44 5.19 20.33
CA ASP A 326 -15.61 3.94 19.59
C ASP A 326 -14.53 2.90 19.93
N VAL A 327 -13.25 3.32 19.90
CA VAL A 327 -12.11 2.46 20.24
C VAL A 327 -12.18 2.02 21.70
N ILE A 328 -12.52 2.93 22.62
CA ILE A 328 -12.70 2.60 24.04
C ILE A 328 -13.79 1.55 24.22
N CYS A 329 -14.95 1.71 23.56
CA CYS A 329 -16.05 0.76 23.65
C CYS A 329 -15.66 -0.63 23.08
N ARG A 330 -15.04 -0.68 21.90
CA ARG A 330 -14.73 -1.95 21.22
C ARG A 330 -13.58 -2.70 21.88
N HIS A 331 -12.59 -1.99 22.41
CA HIS A 331 -11.45 -2.60 23.11
C HIS A 331 -11.67 -2.74 24.62
N GLN A 332 -12.77 -2.18 25.13
CA GLN A 332 -13.16 -2.21 26.54
C GLN A 332 -12.09 -1.62 27.46
N PHE A 333 -11.51 -0.49 27.07
CA PHE A 333 -10.54 0.21 27.91
C PHE A 333 -11.24 0.87 29.11
N GLN A 334 -10.59 0.81 30.27
CA GLN A 334 -10.95 1.64 31.42
C GLN A 334 -10.33 3.02 31.27
N VAL A 335 -11.16 4.07 31.25
CA VAL A 335 -10.67 5.44 31.10
C VAL A 335 -10.23 5.97 32.45
N GLN A 336 -8.93 6.26 32.60
CA GLN A 336 -8.33 6.72 33.86
C GLN A 336 -8.32 8.23 34.01
N ALA A 337 -8.16 8.96 32.90
CA ALA A 337 -8.13 10.42 32.88
C ALA A 337 -8.32 10.96 31.45
N ILE A 338 -8.55 12.26 31.38
CA ILE A 338 -8.57 13.06 30.15
C ILE A 338 -7.51 14.16 30.27
N SER A 339 -6.80 14.43 29.17
CA SER A 339 -5.87 15.56 29.05
C SER A 339 -6.33 16.49 27.92
N SER A 340 -6.73 17.70 28.29
CA SER A 340 -7.49 18.67 27.49
C SER A 340 -6.71 19.96 27.16
N GLY A 341 -5.38 19.92 27.16
CA GLY A 341 -4.56 21.11 26.84
C GLY A 341 -3.09 20.97 27.22
N GLN A 342 -2.39 22.09 27.43
CA GLN A 342 -0.94 22.13 27.69
C GLN A 342 -0.56 22.54 29.12
N ARG A 343 -1.49 23.05 29.92
CA ARG A 343 -1.24 23.52 31.29
C ARG A 343 -1.01 22.36 32.25
N VAL A 344 -0.08 22.56 33.18
CA VAL A 344 0.32 21.59 34.20
C VAL A 344 0.11 22.25 35.56
N PRO A 345 -0.73 21.68 36.45
CA PRO A 345 -1.45 20.39 36.36
C PRO A 345 -2.88 20.47 35.78
N GLU A 346 -3.37 21.66 35.42
CA GLU A 346 -4.80 21.95 35.36
C GLU A 346 -5.54 21.25 34.22
N ASP A 347 -4.88 21.01 33.08
CA ASP A 347 -5.50 20.36 31.91
C ASP A 347 -5.39 18.82 31.99
N PHE A 348 -5.39 18.26 33.19
CA PHE A 348 -5.51 16.82 33.47
C PHE A 348 -6.71 16.65 34.39
N GLU A 349 -7.70 15.93 33.90
CA GLU A 349 -9.04 15.91 34.47
C GLU A 349 -9.50 14.46 34.66
N PRO A 350 -10.39 14.21 35.63
CA PRO A 350 -11.04 12.92 35.74
C PRO A 350 -11.88 12.63 34.47
N PRO A 351 -12.14 11.34 34.18
CA PRO A 351 -12.88 10.93 33.00
C PRO A 351 -14.34 11.44 33.02
N HIS A 352 -14.62 12.47 32.22
CA HIS A 352 -15.96 13.04 32.02
C HIS A 352 -16.57 12.58 30.68
N ILE A 353 -17.11 11.37 30.65
CA ILE A 353 -17.64 10.73 29.44
C ILE A 353 -18.82 11.51 28.83
N GLU A 354 -19.68 12.12 29.66
CA GLU A 354 -20.80 12.93 29.15
C GLU A 354 -20.34 14.13 28.32
N SER A 355 -19.24 14.79 28.69
CA SER A 355 -18.66 15.88 27.90
C SER A 355 -18.17 15.39 26.54
N LEU A 356 -17.55 14.21 26.51
CA LEU A 356 -17.15 13.57 25.25
C LEU A 356 -18.38 13.16 24.43
N LEU A 357 -19.44 12.64 25.04
CA LEU A 357 -20.68 12.30 24.34
C LEU A 357 -21.38 13.53 23.79
N ASN A 358 -21.33 14.67 24.48
CA ASN A 358 -21.84 15.94 23.96
C ASN A 358 -21.10 16.38 22.70
N CYS A 359 -19.77 16.23 22.68
CA CYS A 359 -18.97 16.50 21.49
C CYS A 359 -19.27 15.51 20.35
N ALA A 360 -19.46 14.22 20.65
CA ALA A 360 -19.71 13.19 19.64
C ALA A 360 -21.14 13.20 19.09
N LEU A 361 -22.13 13.51 19.93
CA LEU A 361 -23.56 13.44 19.59
C LEU A 361 -24.19 14.82 19.40
N GLY A 362 -23.45 15.91 19.62
CA GLY A 362 -23.94 17.28 19.57
C GLY A 362 -24.70 17.64 18.28
N ASP A 363 -25.54 18.66 18.41
CA ASP A 363 -26.49 19.08 17.38
C ASP A 363 -25.80 19.44 16.06
N ALA A 364 -26.01 18.61 15.03
CA ALA A 364 -25.57 18.83 13.65
C ALA A 364 -26.25 20.05 12.97
N THR A 365 -26.97 20.89 13.72
CA THR A 365 -27.70 22.08 13.25
C THR A 365 -26.83 23.33 13.12
N GLN A 366 -25.60 23.35 13.66
CA GLN A 366 -24.64 24.44 13.42
C GLN A 366 -23.71 24.21 12.22
N ALA A 367 -23.96 23.17 11.41
CA ALA A 367 -23.35 23.10 10.09
C ALA A 367 -23.99 24.18 9.21
N SER A 368 -23.24 25.27 8.96
CA SER A 368 -23.71 26.44 8.22
C SER A 368 -24.32 26.02 6.87
N ALA A 369 -25.27 26.79 6.32
CA ALA A 369 -25.84 26.49 5.00
C ALA A 369 -24.76 26.36 3.90
N GLN A 370 -23.59 27.00 4.09
CA GLN A 370 -22.40 26.81 3.28
C GLN A 370 -21.66 25.50 3.56
N GLU A 371 -21.67 24.95 4.78
CA GLU A 371 -21.30 23.56 5.00
C GLU A 371 -22.32 22.62 4.40
N GLN A 372 -23.64 22.80 4.54
CA GLN A 372 -24.61 21.93 3.87
C GLN A 372 -24.46 21.94 2.33
N GLN A 373 -23.95 23.04 1.76
CA GLN A 373 -23.67 23.20 0.32
C GLN A 373 -22.22 22.82 -0.06
N ALA A 374 -21.25 22.94 0.85
CA ALA A 374 -19.89 22.42 0.72
C ALA A 374 -19.85 20.91 0.93
N TRP A 375 -20.72 20.35 1.77
CA TRP A 375 -21.03 18.92 1.87
C TRP A 375 -21.77 18.46 0.60
N GLN A 376 -22.48 19.32 -0.14
CA GLN A 376 -22.95 18.97 -1.49
C GLN A 376 -21.82 18.93 -2.54
N LEU A 377 -20.67 19.57 -2.28
CA LEU A 377 -19.51 19.66 -3.18
C LEU A 377 -18.27 18.84 -2.72
N GLU A 378 -18.24 18.40 -1.46
CA GLU A 378 -17.22 17.56 -0.80
C GLU A 378 -17.85 16.30 -0.18
N LEU A 379 -19.01 15.89 -0.68
CA LEU A 379 -19.33 14.46 -0.65
C LEU A 379 -18.18 13.73 -1.35
N PRO A 380 -17.48 12.78 -0.69
CA PRO A 380 -17.20 11.54 -1.38
C PRO A 380 -18.59 11.00 -1.71
N GLN A 381 -19.10 11.41 -2.86
CA GLN A 381 -20.00 10.55 -3.55
C GLN A 381 -19.25 9.17 -3.54
N GLN A 382 -19.86 8.08 -3.09
CA GLN A 382 -19.37 6.66 -2.93
C GLN A 382 -19.62 6.08 -1.54
N PHE A 383 -20.87 6.17 -1.07
CA PHE A 383 -21.67 4.98 -0.74
C PHE A 383 -23.14 5.24 -1.09
N ASN A 384 -23.43 5.34 -2.38
CA ASN A 384 -24.77 5.09 -2.89
C ASN A 384 -24.94 3.57 -3.02
N ALA A 385 -26.14 3.02 -2.81
CA ALA A 385 -26.48 1.72 -3.41
C ALA A 385 -26.26 1.77 -4.94
N SER A 386 -26.48 2.94 -5.56
CA SER A 386 -26.03 3.25 -6.92
C SER A 386 -24.54 3.07 -7.10
N ARG A 387 -23.64 3.31 -6.13
CA ARG A 387 -22.17 3.23 -6.27
C ARG A 387 -21.55 1.90 -5.92
N LEU A 388 -22.21 1.05 -5.14
CA LEU A 388 -21.94 -0.38 -5.16
C LEU A 388 -22.47 -1.02 -6.45
N VAL A 389 -23.58 -0.50 -6.98
CA VAL A 389 -24.03 -0.79 -8.34
C VAL A 389 -23.12 -0.15 -9.40
N ASP A 390 -22.51 1.02 -9.18
CA ASP A 390 -21.69 1.74 -10.17
C ASP A 390 -20.25 1.23 -10.10
N GLN A 391 -19.76 0.82 -8.93
CA GLN A 391 -18.51 0.05 -8.80
C GLN A 391 -18.72 -1.38 -9.27
N GLY A 392 -19.88 -2.00 -9.02
CA GLY A 392 -20.24 -3.31 -9.56
C GLY A 392 -20.40 -3.27 -11.09
N GLN A 393 -21.06 -2.25 -11.62
CA GLN A 393 -21.20 -1.97 -13.05
C GLN A 393 -19.84 -1.55 -13.62
N SER A 394 -19.05 -0.72 -12.96
CA SER A 394 -17.71 -0.34 -13.41
C SER A 394 -16.76 -1.55 -13.44
N LEU A 395 -16.84 -2.45 -12.46
CA LEU A 395 -16.13 -3.73 -12.46
C LEU A 395 -16.62 -4.63 -13.61
N GLN A 396 -17.94 -4.75 -13.80
CA GLN A 396 -18.53 -5.52 -14.90
C GLN A 396 -18.19 -4.94 -16.28
N PHE A 397 -18.25 -3.62 -16.45
CA PHE A 397 -17.89 -2.90 -17.66
C PHE A 397 -16.39 -2.99 -17.92
N ALA A 398 -15.55 -2.85 -16.89
CA ALA A 398 -14.11 -3.02 -17.03
C ALA A 398 -13.77 -4.47 -17.42
N PHE A 399 -14.41 -5.46 -16.80
CA PHE A 399 -14.24 -6.87 -17.15
C PHE A 399 -14.71 -7.18 -18.58
N ALA A 400 -15.90 -6.71 -18.98
CA ALA A 400 -16.41 -6.87 -20.34
C ALA A 400 -15.51 -6.16 -21.36
N SER A 401 -15.02 -4.96 -21.03
CA SER A 401 -14.10 -4.21 -21.87
C SER A 401 -12.75 -4.93 -22.00
N LEU A 402 -12.23 -5.56 -20.94
CA LEU A 402 -11.03 -6.40 -21.03
C LEU A 402 -11.25 -7.57 -21.99
N GLN A 403 -12.39 -8.27 -21.88
CA GLN A 403 -12.75 -9.36 -22.79
C GLN A 403 -12.93 -8.91 -24.25
N GLN A 404 -13.41 -7.69 -24.48
CA GLN A 404 -13.65 -7.15 -25.80
C GLN A 404 -12.37 -6.58 -26.46
N LEU A 405 -11.54 -5.88 -25.68
CA LEU A 405 -10.42 -5.11 -26.21
C LEU A 405 -9.13 -5.91 -26.28
N ILE A 406 -8.94 -6.90 -25.40
CA ILE A 406 -7.72 -7.70 -25.36
C ILE A 406 -8.02 -9.05 -26.03
N PRO A 407 -7.39 -9.35 -27.19
CA PRO A 407 -7.55 -10.63 -27.85
C PRO A 407 -7.23 -11.79 -26.90
N ASP A 408 -8.10 -12.79 -26.90
CA ASP A 408 -7.97 -14.00 -26.08
C ASP A 408 -7.90 -13.78 -24.57
N PHE A 409 -8.37 -12.63 -24.05
CA PHE A 409 -8.47 -12.39 -22.59
C PHE A 409 -9.38 -13.39 -21.86
N ALA A 410 -10.25 -14.08 -22.60
CA ALA A 410 -11.01 -15.22 -22.09
C ALA A 410 -10.10 -16.34 -21.53
N LEU A 411 -8.89 -16.52 -22.06
CA LEU A 411 -7.90 -17.47 -21.53
C LEU A 411 -7.47 -17.09 -20.12
N VAL A 412 -7.22 -15.79 -19.87
CA VAL A 412 -6.86 -15.29 -18.52
C VAL A 412 -7.99 -15.52 -17.55
N THR A 413 -9.21 -15.21 -17.98
CA THR A 413 -10.42 -15.45 -17.20
C THR A 413 -10.56 -16.93 -16.83
N GLN A 414 -10.42 -17.83 -17.82
CA GLN A 414 -10.55 -19.27 -17.62
C GLN A 414 -9.44 -19.81 -16.72
N ALA A 415 -8.19 -19.40 -16.91
CA ALA A 415 -7.06 -19.84 -16.11
C ALA A 415 -7.22 -19.43 -14.63
N TYR A 416 -7.62 -18.18 -14.42
CA TYR A 416 -7.86 -17.61 -13.11
C TYR A 416 -9.02 -18.34 -12.39
N GLN A 417 -10.09 -18.67 -13.13
CA GLN A 417 -11.25 -19.39 -12.59
C GLN A 417 -11.00 -20.87 -12.29
N LEU A 418 -10.33 -21.59 -13.20
CA LEU A 418 -10.11 -23.03 -13.06
C LEU A 418 -8.89 -23.36 -12.18
N GLY A 419 -8.06 -22.37 -11.86
CA GLY A 419 -6.82 -22.59 -11.12
C GLY A 419 -5.83 -23.45 -11.92
N GLN A 420 -5.89 -23.43 -13.25
CA GLN A 420 -5.07 -24.26 -14.13
C GLN A 420 -4.67 -23.49 -15.39
N VAL A 421 -3.49 -23.79 -15.93
CA VAL A 421 -3.03 -23.19 -17.19
C VAL A 421 -3.96 -23.65 -18.32
N PRO A 422 -4.43 -22.75 -19.20
CA PRO A 422 -5.26 -23.14 -20.33
C PRO A 422 -4.51 -24.11 -21.24
N PRO A 423 -5.18 -25.11 -21.85
CA PRO A 423 -4.52 -25.99 -22.79
C PRO A 423 -3.99 -25.20 -23.99
N PRO A 424 -2.83 -25.60 -24.56
CA PRO A 424 -2.31 -25.01 -25.79
C PRO A 424 -3.36 -25.12 -26.89
N ARG A 425 -3.69 -23.99 -27.52
CA ARG A 425 -4.48 -24.00 -28.76
C ARG A 425 -3.51 -24.22 -29.92
N THR A 426 -3.96 -24.92 -30.96
CA THR A 426 -3.29 -24.89 -32.27
C THR A 426 -3.37 -23.46 -32.78
N GLU A 427 -2.34 -22.66 -32.50
CA GLU A 427 -2.29 -21.26 -32.89
C GLU A 427 -2.06 -21.16 -34.40
N ARG A 428 -2.70 -20.15 -35.02
CA ARG A 428 -2.22 -19.65 -36.30
C ARG A 428 -0.80 -19.12 -36.07
N THR A 429 0.10 -19.39 -37.01
CA THR A 429 1.46 -18.87 -37.00
C THR A 429 1.44 -17.36 -36.70
N PRO A 430 2.02 -16.89 -35.57
CA PRO A 430 1.95 -15.49 -35.21
C PRO A 430 2.77 -14.66 -36.20
N PRO A 431 2.35 -13.41 -36.52
CA PRO A 431 3.09 -12.58 -37.46
C PRO A 431 4.46 -12.16 -36.91
N ALA A 432 4.56 -11.97 -35.59
CA ALA A 432 5.81 -11.64 -34.92
C ALA A 432 5.89 -12.28 -33.53
N VAL A 433 7.12 -12.47 -33.03
CA VAL A 433 7.39 -13.02 -31.69
C VAL A 433 8.47 -12.20 -31.00
N ARG A 434 8.34 -12.01 -29.69
CA ARG A 434 9.38 -11.43 -28.83
C ARG A 434 9.96 -12.47 -27.90
N TRP A 435 11.24 -12.79 -28.11
CA TRP A 435 12.04 -13.69 -27.29
C TRP A 435 12.61 -12.95 -26.09
N ALA A 436 12.29 -13.48 -24.92
CA ALA A 436 12.90 -13.05 -23.68
C ALA A 436 14.38 -13.49 -23.61
N ALA A 437 15.19 -12.72 -22.88
CA ALA A 437 16.55 -13.15 -22.57
C ALA A 437 16.55 -14.52 -21.85
N PRO A 438 17.48 -15.43 -22.18
CA PRO A 438 17.51 -16.79 -21.62
C PRO A 438 17.80 -16.78 -20.10
N GLN A 439 18.41 -15.70 -19.61
CA GLN A 439 18.68 -15.47 -18.21
C GLN A 439 17.53 -14.66 -17.57
N PRO A 440 17.07 -15.04 -16.37
CA PRO A 440 16.05 -14.30 -15.66
C PRO A 440 16.58 -12.94 -15.20
N LEU A 441 15.66 -12.02 -14.88
CA LEU A 441 16.03 -10.70 -14.36
C LEU A 441 16.73 -10.82 -13.00
N GLN A 442 17.68 -9.94 -12.71
CA GLN A 442 18.40 -9.95 -11.43
C GLN A 442 17.43 -9.85 -10.24
N GLY A 443 17.61 -10.75 -9.26
CA GLY A 443 16.71 -10.85 -8.10
C GLY A 443 15.35 -11.47 -8.40
N TRP A 444 15.19 -12.17 -9.53
CA TRP A 444 14.00 -12.93 -9.89
C TRP A 444 14.42 -14.29 -10.47
N SER A 445 13.82 -15.38 -10.00
CA SER A 445 14.20 -16.74 -10.43
C SER A 445 13.44 -17.24 -11.65
N GLN A 446 12.34 -16.56 -12.01
CA GLN A 446 11.51 -16.96 -13.16
C GLN A 446 12.00 -16.27 -14.43
N ARG A 447 11.88 -16.95 -15.56
CA ARG A 447 12.16 -16.35 -16.87
C ARG A 447 11.05 -15.38 -17.24
N THR A 448 11.44 -14.24 -17.81
CA THR A 448 10.51 -13.39 -18.56
C THR A 448 9.93 -14.23 -19.68
N ALA A 449 8.64 -14.06 -19.95
CA ALA A 449 7.95 -14.91 -20.88
C ALA A 449 8.19 -14.46 -22.34
N THR A 450 8.35 -15.43 -23.25
CA THR A 450 8.35 -15.19 -24.70
C THR A 450 6.91 -14.97 -25.15
N VAL A 451 6.67 -13.94 -25.97
CA VAL A 451 5.31 -13.49 -26.28
C VAL A 451 5.09 -13.37 -27.79
N ALA A 452 4.02 -13.95 -28.29
CA ALA A 452 3.53 -13.68 -29.64
C ALA A 452 3.02 -12.24 -29.76
N LEU A 453 3.18 -11.63 -30.92
CA LEU A 453 2.78 -10.26 -31.19
C LEU A 453 1.81 -10.22 -32.37
N SER A 454 0.88 -9.29 -32.32
CA SER A 454 0.01 -8.95 -33.46
C SER A 454 0.80 -8.21 -34.55
N GLN A 455 0.20 -8.03 -35.74
CA GLN A 455 0.82 -7.24 -36.82
C GLN A 455 1.19 -5.81 -36.38
N GLY A 456 0.48 -5.24 -35.39
CA GLY A 456 0.76 -3.93 -34.82
C GLY A 456 1.77 -3.94 -33.66
N GLY A 457 2.44 -5.07 -33.40
CA GLY A 457 3.48 -5.19 -32.36
C GLY A 457 2.97 -5.30 -30.93
N LEU A 458 1.65 -5.33 -30.72
CA LEU A 458 1.08 -5.52 -29.38
C LEU A 458 1.09 -7.00 -28.97
N PRO A 459 1.33 -7.32 -27.68
CA PRO A 459 1.27 -8.67 -27.16
C PRO A 459 -0.04 -9.39 -27.44
N MET A 460 0.07 -10.66 -27.81
CA MET A 460 -1.01 -11.63 -27.89
C MET A 460 -0.93 -12.60 -26.72
N LEU A 461 -2.09 -13.03 -26.23
CA LEU A 461 -2.19 -13.99 -25.14
C LEU A 461 -2.14 -15.39 -25.72
N SER A 462 -1.06 -16.11 -25.43
CA SER A 462 -0.91 -17.53 -25.78
C SER A 462 -1.09 -18.41 -24.55
N ALA A 463 -1.48 -19.67 -24.77
CA ALA A 463 -1.41 -20.69 -23.74
C ALA A 463 0.05 -21.18 -23.51
N SER A 464 0.94 -21.03 -24.49
CA SER A 464 2.31 -21.54 -24.48
C SER A 464 3.32 -20.40 -24.38
N TRP A 465 4.07 -20.32 -23.27
CA TRP A 465 5.00 -19.19 -23.01
C TRP A 465 6.49 -19.54 -23.11
N CYS A 466 6.83 -20.73 -23.62
CA CYS A 466 8.21 -21.18 -23.82
C CYS A 466 8.35 -22.08 -25.07
N ASP A 467 9.42 -21.86 -25.84
CA ASP A 467 10.05 -22.76 -26.83
C ASP A 467 9.12 -23.62 -27.68
N VAL A 468 8.16 -22.98 -28.35
CA VAL A 468 7.30 -23.67 -29.31
C VAL A 468 7.94 -23.65 -30.70
N PRO A 469 8.08 -24.79 -31.41
CA PRO A 469 8.49 -24.84 -32.81
C PRO A 469 7.64 -23.94 -33.72
N GLU A 470 6.39 -23.69 -33.32
CA GLU A 470 5.42 -22.81 -34.00
C GLU A 470 5.91 -21.37 -34.10
N PHE A 471 6.68 -20.86 -33.12
CA PHE A 471 7.22 -19.51 -33.15
C PHE A 471 8.34 -19.32 -34.16
N GLN A 472 9.01 -20.40 -34.57
CA GLN A 472 10.06 -20.34 -35.60
C GLN A 472 9.52 -20.01 -36.99
N SER A 473 8.21 -20.09 -37.18
CA SER A 473 7.51 -19.79 -38.43
C SER A 473 7.04 -18.34 -38.54
N ALA A 474 7.21 -17.53 -37.49
CA ALA A 474 6.83 -16.11 -37.50
C ALA A 474 7.67 -15.32 -38.52
N GLU A 475 7.05 -14.35 -39.17
CA GLU A 475 7.69 -13.51 -40.19
C GLU A 475 8.71 -12.54 -39.58
N LEU A 476 8.56 -12.21 -38.29
CA LEU A 476 9.42 -11.30 -37.55
C LEU A 476 9.80 -11.84 -36.16
N GLN A 477 11.09 -11.81 -35.84
CA GLN A 477 11.63 -12.20 -34.52
C GLN A 477 12.28 -11.00 -33.81
N LEU A 478 11.81 -10.65 -32.62
CA LEU A 478 12.39 -9.62 -31.76
C LEU A 478 13.10 -10.28 -30.57
N PHE A 479 14.34 -9.90 -30.29
CA PHE A 479 15.13 -10.45 -29.20
C PHE A 479 15.55 -9.38 -28.19
N ASP A 480 15.36 -9.64 -26.91
CA ASP A 480 15.87 -8.79 -25.82
C ASP A 480 17.40 -8.93 -25.61
N TYR A 481 18.02 -9.85 -26.34
CA TYR A 481 19.44 -10.17 -26.31
C TYR A 481 19.94 -10.29 -27.76
N LEU A 482 21.26 -10.34 -27.95
CA LEU A 482 21.83 -10.69 -29.25
C LEU A 482 21.97 -12.23 -29.34
N PRO A 483 21.23 -12.91 -30.23
CA PRO A 483 21.36 -14.35 -30.42
C PRO A 483 22.70 -14.73 -31.06
N ASP A 484 22.95 -16.04 -31.13
CA ASP A 484 24.11 -16.52 -31.87
C ASP A 484 23.99 -16.15 -33.35
N VAL A 485 25.14 -15.89 -33.94
CA VAL A 485 25.31 -15.56 -35.34
C VAL A 485 24.68 -16.62 -36.24
N THR A 486 24.80 -17.90 -35.91
CA THR A 486 24.24 -18.99 -36.73
C THR A 486 22.72 -18.91 -36.81
N GLU A 487 22.07 -18.57 -35.70
CA GLU A 487 20.62 -18.40 -35.59
C GLU A 487 20.14 -17.20 -36.41
N LEU A 488 20.80 -16.05 -36.27
CA LEU A 488 20.50 -14.83 -37.06
C LEU A 488 20.71 -15.06 -38.57
N SER A 489 21.72 -15.83 -38.93
CA SER A 489 22.00 -16.20 -40.33
C SER A 489 20.91 -17.10 -40.90
N SER A 490 20.45 -18.07 -40.11
CA SER A 490 19.33 -18.95 -40.48
C SER A 490 18.03 -18.16 -40.69
N LEU A 491 17.71 -17.20 -39.82
CA LEU A 491 16.53 -16.34 -39.97
C LEU A 491 16.60 -15.51 -41.25
N THR A 492 17.75 -14.87 -41.48
CA THR A 492 17.98 -14.06 -42.70
C THR A 492 17.85 -14.90 -43.96
N SER A 493 18.40 -16.12 -43.99
CA SER A 493 18.32 -17.01 -45.16
C SER A 493 16.90 -17.47 -45.49
N ARG A 494 16.01 -17.52 -44.48
CA ARG A 494 14.58 -17.85 -44.64
C ARG A 494 13.73 -16.64 -45.04
N GLY A 495 14.32 -15.44 -45.15
CA GLY A 495 13.58 -14.20 -45.35
C GLY A 495 12.80 -13.74 -44.12
N CYS A 496 13.10 -14.28 -42.93
CA CYS A 496 12.49 -13.86 -41.68
C CYS A 496 13.19 -12.60 -41.17
N GLY A 497 12.43 -11.52 -40.96
CA GLY A 497 12.95 -10.27 -40.41
C GLY A 497 13.31 -10.44 -38.93
N TRP A 498 14.32 -9.74 -38.46
CA TRP A 498 14.65 -9.78 -37.03
C TRP A 498 15.23 -8.47 -36.50
N LEU A 499 15.14 -8.31 -35.18
CA LEU A 499 15.77 -7.21 -34.44
C LEU A 499 16.23 -7.73 -33.08
N ALA A 500 17.46 -7.41 -32.70
CA ALA A 500 18.05 -7.76 -31.42
C ALA A 500 18.47 -6.51 -30.64
N THR A 501 18.10 -6.43 -29.36
CA THR A 501 18.57 -5.36 -28.47
C THR A 501 20.01 -5.61 -28.06
N VAL A 502 20.84 -4.56 -28.15
CA VAL A 502 22.24 -4.58 -27.70
C VAL A 502 22.52 -3.45 -26.73
N ASN A 503 23.58 -3.59 -25.94
CA ASN A 503 24.02 -2.53 -25.03
C ASN A 503 25.01 -1.56 -25.70
N VAL A 504 25.23 -0.41 -25.08
CA VAL A 504 26.11 0.68 -25.56
C VAL A 504 27.57 0.23 -25.82
N ASN A 505 28.03 -0.78 -25.07
CA ASN A 505 29.40 -1.30 -25.10
C ASN A 505 29.53 -2.60 -25.89
N HIS A 506 28.45 -3.05 -26.54
CA HIS A 506 28.44 -4.32 -27.25
C HIS A 506 29.45 -4.27 -28.40
N ARG A 507 30.29 -5.31 -28.50
CA ARG A 507 31.42 -5.35 -29.43
C ARG A 507 30.96 -5.90 -30.78
N LEU A 508 31.05 -5.07 -31.81
CA LEU A 508 30.58 -5.36 -33.16
C LEU A 508 31.71 -5.12 -34.15
N ALA A 509 31.81 -5.99 -35.16
CA ALA A 509 32.75 -5.81 -36.25
C ALA A 509 32.20 -4.78 -37.25
N GLN A 510 33.08 -3.90 -37.71
CA GLN A 510 32.78 -2.93 -38.76
C GLN A 510 34.04 -2.71 -39.60
N GLN A 511 33.98 -3.11 -40.88
CA GLN A 511 35.10 -3.11 -41.81
C GLN A 511 36.30 -3.90 -41.26
N GLY A 512 36.04 -5.05 -40.63
CA GLY A 512 37.06 -5.94 -40.06
C GLY A 512 37.66 -5.48 -38.73
N GLN A 513 37.23 -4.35 -38.16
CA GLN A 513 37.65 -3.89 -36.83
C GLN A 513 36.52 -4.02 -35.81
N VAL A 514 36.82 -4.57 -34.64
CA VAL A 514 35.86 -4.71 -33.54
C VAL A 514 35.81 -3.41 -32.73
N ARG A 515 34.64 -2.78 -32.66
CA ARG A 515 34.38 -1.54 -31.91
C ARG A 515 33.11 -1.67 -31.07
N SER A 516 32.91 -0.77 -30.11
CA SER A 516 31.64 -0.73 -29.39
C SER A 516 30.52 -0.13 -30.24
N ALA A 517 29.27 -0.52 -30.00
CA ALA A 517 28.09 0.04 -30.66
C ALA A 517 28.05 1.58 -30.59
N SER A 518 28.42 2.16 -29.44
CA SER A 518 28.47 3.62 -29.27
C SER A 518 29.52 4.32 -30.13
N GLU A 519 30.72 3.74 -30.26
CA GLU A 519 31.80 4.28 -31.09
C GLU A 519 31.41 4.25 -32.57
N ILE A 520 30.79 3.15 -33.02
CA ILE A 520 30.32 2.98 -34.40
C ILE A 520 29.29 4.08 -34.73
N ILE A 521 28.27 4.25 -33.88
CA ILE A 521 27.23 5.27 -34.09
C ILE A 521 27.81 6.69 -34.02
N LYS A 522 28.80 6.95 -33.17
CA LYS A 522 29.46 8.26 -33.07
C LYS A 522 30.24 8.60 -34.35
N ARG A 523 30.85 7.60 -34.98
CA ARG A 523 31.70 7.78 -36.16
C ARG A 523 30.91 7.80 -37.46
N ASP A 524 30.05 6.81 -37.64
CA ASP A 524 29.41 6.50 -38.92
C ASP A 524 27.87 6.53 -38.85
N GLY A 525 27.29 6.96 -37.72
CA GLY A 525 25.85 7.01 -37.52
C GLY A 525 25.18 8.10 -38.36
N VAL A 526 24.39 7.69 -39.36
CA VAL A 526 23.60 8.56 -40.22
C VAL A 526 22.20 8.72 -39.65
N PRO A 527 21.68 9.94 -39.44
CA PRO A 527 20.30 10.14 -39.01
C PRO A 527 19.31 9.71 -40.09
N LEU A 528 18.24 9.03 -39.71
CA LEU A 528 17.13 8.74 -40.64
C LEU A 528 16.43 10.06 -41.01
N GLN A 529 16.14 10.25 -42.30
CA GLN A 529 15.52 11.49 -42.81
C GLN A 529 14.03 11.58 -42.52
N GLN A 530 13.33 10.45 -42.30
CA GLN A 530 11.99 10.48 -41.71
C GLN A 530 12.10 11.16 -40.34
N GLY A 531 11.31 12.23 -40.16
CA GLY A 531 11.39 13.11 -39.00
C GLY A 531 11.21 12.36 -37.68
N ALA A 532 11.56 13.03 -36.57
CA ALA A 532 11.50 12.39 -35.26
C ALA A 532 10.08 11.91 -34.93
N GLU A 533 9.93 10.62 -34.64
CA GLU A 533 8.65 9.95 -34.47
C GLU A 533 8.06 10.22 -33.09
N LYS A 534 6.78 10.62 -33.03
CA LYS A 534 6.09 10.81 -31.74
C LYS A 534 5.43 9.50 -31.34
N LEU A 535 5.83 8.97 -30.20
CA LEU A 535 5.29 7.72 -29.66
C LEU A 535 4.94 7.87 -28.17
N VAL A 536 4.05 7.01 -27.70
CA VAL A 536 3.81 6.84 -26.26
C VAL A 536 4.86 5.87 -25.72
N TYR A 537 5.47 6.18 -24.59
CA TYR A 537 6.42 5.32 -23.88
C TYR A 537 6.24 5.50 -22.37
N ARG A 538 5.89 4.42 -21.65
CA ARG A 538 5.61 4.44 -20.20
C ARG A 538 4.59 5.53 -19.83
N GLY A 539 3.50 5.54 -20.58
CA GLY A 539 2.43 6.53 -20.51
C GLY A 539 2.76 7.91 -21.07
N GLU A 540 4.00 8.24 -21.45
CA GLU A 540 4.45 9.56 -21.92
C GLU A 540 4.58 9.71 -23.42
N THR A 541 4.08 10.82 -23.98
CA THR A 541 4.44 11.21 -25.34
C THR A 541 5.91 11.61 -25.39
N ARG A 542 6.70 10.85 -26.14
CA ARG A 542 8.11 11.06 -26.38
C ARG A 542 8.38 11.13 -27.88
N THR A 543 9.54 11.69 -28.21
CA THR A 543 10.02 11.82 -29.57
C THR A 543 11.23 10.92 -29.76
N LEU A 544 11.12 9.93 -30.64
CA LEU A 544 12.18 9.00 -30.99
C LEU A 544 12.95 9.53 -32.20
N ARG A 545 14.26 9.68 -32.04
CA ARG A 545 15.19 10.00 -33.12
C ARG A 545 16.08 8.80 -33.39
N LEU A 546 16.20 8.42 -34.64
CA LEU A 546 16.93 7.23 -35.04
C LEU A 546 18.16 7.59 -35.87
N LYS A 547 19.26 6.89 -35.61
CA LYS A 547 20.46 6.86 -36.44
C LYS A 547 20.78 5.42 -36.81
N ILE A 548 21.37 5.23 -37.98
CA ILE A 548 21.78 3.92 -38.47
C ILE A 548 23.26 3.93 -38.87
N ALA A 549 23.92 2.80 -38.70
CA ALA A 549 25.26 2.54 -39.21
C ALA A 549 25.33 1.10 -39.71
N ALA A 550 26.13 0.85 -40.76
CA ALA A 550 26.39 -0.50 -41.22
C ALA A 550 27.40 -1.20 -40.30
N VAL A 551 27.15 -2.47 -39.98
CA VAL A 551 28.07 -3.36 -39.24
C VAL A 551 28.22 -4.67 -39.99
N ASP A 552 29.37 -5.33 -39.81
CA ASP A 552 29.70 -6.54 -40.55
C ASP A 552 28.75 -7.68 -40.11
N GLY A 553 28.02 -8.25 -41.08
CA GLY A 553 27.26 -9.47 -40.88
C GLY A 553 28.15 -10.69 -41.11
N VAL A 554 27.94 -11.78 -40.39
CA VAL A 554 28.88 -12.93 -40.44
C VAL A 554 28.58 -13.91 -41.59
N ALA A 555 27.38 -13.87 -42.19
CA ALA A 555 26.94 -14.87 -43.17
C ALA A 555 26.23 -14.33 -44.42
N SER A 556 26.10 -13.01 -44.57
CA SER A 556 25.40 -12.34 -45.67
C SER A 556 26.37 -11.39 -46.36
N ASP A 557 26.40 -11.36 -47.70
CA ASP A 557 27.15 -10.36 -48.47
C ASP A 557 26.68 -8.92 -48.18
N ALA A 558 25.51 -8.75 -47.56
CA ALA A 558 24.97 -7.48 -47.11
C ALA A 558 25.25 -7.23 -45.60
N PRO A 559 25.72 -6.03 -45.21
CA PRO A 559 25.98 -5.67 -43.83
C PRO A 559 24.69 -5.56 -43.01
N TRP A 560 24.74 -5.96 -41.74
CA TRP A 560 23.65 -5.73 -40.79
C TRP A 560 23.55 -4.23 -40.44
N GLN A 561 22.39 -3.82 -39.92
CA GLN A 561 22.13 -2.44 -39.56
C GLN A 561 22.17 -2.25 -38.05
N LEU A 562 23.13 -1.47 -37.54
CA LEU A 562 23.15 -1.00 -36.16
C LEU A 562 22.27 0.26 -36.07
N CYS A 563 21.20 0.18 -35.30
CA CYS A 563 20.29 1.28 -35.05
C CYS A 563 20.50 1.86 -33.65
N TYR A 564 20.60 3.18 -33.56
CA TYR A 564 20.60 3.95 -32.32
C TYR A 564 19.31 4.75 -32.22
N GLY A 565 18.62 4.61 -31.10
CA GLY A 565 17.45 5.41 -30.76
C GLY A 565 17.70 6.35 -29.60
N GLU A 566 17.28 7.60 -29.77
CA GLU A 566 17.25 8.61 -28.73
C GLU A 566 15.80 9.04 -28.48
N LEU A 567 15.27 8.64 -27.32
CA LEU A 567 13.96 9.02 -26.81
C LEU A 567 14.08 10.34 -26.05
N GLN A 568 13.59 11.42 -26.65
CA GLN A 568 13.56 12.75 -26.05
C GLN A 568 12.16 13.09 -25.52
N GLY A 569 12.11 13.84 -24.41
CA GLY A 569 10.88 14.26 -23.76
C GLY A 569 10.65 13.61 -22.39
N GLY A 570 9.69 14.14 -21.64
CA GLY A 570 9.41 13.76 -20.24
C GLY A 570 9.84 14.84 -19.23
N LYS A 571 9.34 14.76 -17.99
CA LYS A 571 9.72 15.68 -16.89
C LYS A 571 10.86 15.07 -16.05
N GLY A 572 11.83 15.88 -15.63
CA GLY A 572 12.90 15.49 -14.68
C GLY A 572 14.20 14.95 -15.33
N LYS A 573 15.04 14.26 -14.53
CA LYS A 573 16.39 13.78 -14.90
C LYS A 573 16.43 12.77 -16.07
N ALA A 574 15.29 12.23 -16.51
CA ALA A 574 15.17 11.22 -17.58
C ALA A 574 14.65 11.78 -18.91
N ALA A 575 14.96 13.05 -19.21
CA ALA A 575 14.49 13.76 -20.40
C ALA A 575 15.03 13.19 -21.73
N VAL A 576 16.14 12.43 -21.68
CA VAL A 576 16.72 11.74 -22.84
C VAL A 576 17.12 10.32 -22.44
N GLN A 577 16.60 9.32 -23.16
CA GLN A 577 16.98 7.91 -23.02
C GLN A 577 17.54 7.37 -24.33
N ARG A 578 18.49 6.43 -24.25
CA ARG A 578 19.20 5.88 -25.41
C ARG A 578 19.04 4.37 -25.48
N ARG A 579 18.90 3.85 -26.70
CA ARG A 579 18.79 2.41 -26.99
C ARG A 579 19.60 2.07 -28.24
N TYR A 580 20.05 0.82 -28.30
CA TYR A 580 20.81 0.30 -29.42
C TYR A 580 20.20 -1.04 -29.84
N TRP A 581 20.07 -1.23 -31.15
CA TRP A 581 19.52 -2.44 -31.76
C TRP A 581 20.34 -2.85 -32.97
N ILE A 582 20.31 -4.14 -33.29
CA ILE A 582 20.84 -4.67 -34.55
C ILE A 582 19.68 -5.28 -35.32
N LEU A 583 19.63 -5.01 -36.62
CA LEU A 583 18.60 -5.50 -37.52
C LEU A 583 19.25 -6.21 -38.71
N ASP A 584 18.46 -7.07 -39.34
CA ASP A 584 18.84 -7.68 -40.61
C ASP A 584 19.06 -6.63 -41.71
N ALA A 585 19.83 -7.01 -42.73
CA ALA A 585 20.23 -6.12 -43.81
C ALA A 585 19.05 -5.67 -44.70
N ASN A 586 17.97 -6.45 -44.74
CA ASN A 586 16.83 -6.25 -45.64
C ASN A 586 15.75 -5.35 -45.03
N ALA A 587 15.90 -4.92 -43.77
CA ALA A 587 14.96 -4.02 -43.13
C ALA A 587 14.89 -2.67 -43.88
N SER A 588 13.70 -2.34 -44.36
CA SER A 588 13.40 -1.00 -44.87
C SER A 588 13.43 0.04 -43.75
N VAL A 589 13.37 1.34 -44.11
CA VAL A 589 13.25 2.41 -43.10
C VAL A 589 11.98 2.23 -42.26
N ASP A 590 10.87 1.86 -42.91
CA ASP A 590 9.58 1.65 -42.23
C ASP A 590 9.63 0.43 -41.31
N ASP A 591 10.28 -0.66 -41.74
CA ASP A 591 10.56 -1.83 -40.89
C ASP A 591 11.33 -1.44 -39.63
N LEU A 592 12.38 -0.64 -39.80
CA LEU A 592 13.25 -0.24 -38.70
C LEU A 592 12.48 0.62 -37.68
N VAL A 593 11.67 1.57 -38.15
CA VAL A 593 10.81 2.39 -37.28
C VAL A 593 9.78 1.52 -36.55
N ALA A 594 9.11 0.60 -37.26
CA ALA A 594 8.10 -0.28 -36.67
C ALA A 594 8.72 -1.21 -35.61
N ARG A 595 9.79 -1.94 -35.96
CA ARG A 595 10.43 -2.94 -35.08
C ARG A 595 11.05 -2.30 -33.84
N THR A 596 11.69 -1.14 -33.98
CA THR A 596 12.23 -0.39 -32.82
C THR A 596 11.11 0.10 -31.91
N THR A 597 9.99 0.56 -32.48
CA THR A 597 8.80 0.93 -31.70
C THR A 597 8.23 -0.27 -30.95
N TYR A 598 8.11 -1.44 -31.58
CA TYR A 598 7.64 -2.66 -30.93
C TYR A 598 8.57 -3.07 -29.78
N SER A 599 9.89 -3.06 -30.02
CA SER A 599 10.90 -3.33 -28.98
C SER A 599 10.74 -2.38 -27.77
N LEU A 600 10.54 -1.09 -28.00
CA LEU A 600 10.34 -0.09 -26.95
C LEU A 600 9.07 -0.32 -26.13
N GLN A 601 7.95 -0.67 -26.77
CA GLN A 601 6.69 -0.96 -26.10
C GLN A 601 6.80 -2.18 -25.16
N LEU A 602 7.71 -3.09 -25.49
CA LEU A 602 7.87 -4.37 -24.81
C LEU A 602 8.88 -4.31 -23.64
N GLU A 603 9.70 -3.26 -23.52
CA GLU A 603 10.76 -3.16 -22.49
C GLU A 603 10.29 -3.34 -21.04
N GLU A 604 9.05 -2.97 -20.73
CA GLU A 604 8.52 -3.08 -19.36
C GLU A 604 7.95 -4.46 -19.03
N LEU A 605 7.83 -5.37 -20.01
CA LEU A 605 7.15 -6.67 -19.84
C LEU A 605 7.71 -7.45 -18.66
N GLY A 606 9.03 -7.66 -18.60
CA GLY A 606 9.65 -8.43 -17.52
C GLY A 606 9.44 -7.81 -16.14
N ARG A 607 9.48 -6.48 -16.04
CA ARG A 607 9.20 -5.74 -14.79
C ARG A 607 7.73 -5.90 -14.38
N LEU A 608 6.81 -5.73 -15.32
CA LEU A 608 5.37 -5.86 -15.08
C LEU A 608 4.97 -7.30 -14.76
N GLN A 609 5.61 -8.28 -15.40
CA GLN A 609 5.42 -9.70 -15.11
C GLN A 609 5.89 -10.03 -13.70
N ARG A 610 7.09 -9.60 -13.30
CA ARG A 610 7.57 -9.76 -11.91
C ARG A 610 6.61 -9.08 -10.91
N PHE A 611 6.12 -7.89 -11.23
CA PHE A 611 5.19 -7.15 -10.38
C PHE A 611 3.82 -7.83 -10.27
N ALA A 612 3.28 -8.37 -11.37
CA ALA A 612 2.06 -9.17 -11.37
C ALA A 612 2.26 -10.47 -10.57
N TRP A 613 3.38 -11.16 -10.77
CA TRP A 613 3.76 -12.35 -10.02
C TRP A 613 3.69 -12.08 -8.52
N GLN A 614 4.30 -11.00 -8.03
CA GLN A 614 4.30 -10.65 -6.60
C GLN A 614 2.90 -10.41 -6.01
N GLN A 615 1.92 -10.01 -6.82
CA GLN A 615 0.54 -9.79 -6.36
C GLN A 615 -0.36 -11.03 -6.42
N LEU A 616 0.03 -12.05 -7.18
CA LEU A 616 -0.72 -13.31 -7.36
C LEU A 616 -0.32 -14.38 -6.33
N ASP A 617 -0.25 -14.03 -5.05
CA ASP A 617 0.09 -14.99 -3.99
C ASP A 617 -0.99 -16.09 -3.84
N GLY A 618 -0.56 -17.34 -3.62
CA GLY A 618 -1.42 -18.50 -3.40
C GLY A 618 -1.74 -19.37 -4.62
N ALA A 619 -1.43 -18.94 -5.85
CA ALA A 619 -1.57 -19.78 -7.05
C ALA A 619 -0.41 -20.80 -7.21
N PRO A 620 -0.65 -22.00 -7.79
CA PRO A 620 0.42 -22.93 -8.16
C PRO A 620 1.48 -22.24 -9.01
N SER A 621 2.77 -22.59 -8.83
CA SER A 621 3.90 -21.88 -9.47
C SER A 621 3.75 -21.71 -10.98
N GLU A 622 3.32 -22.76 -11.68
CA GLU A 622 3.15 -22.76 -13.14
C GLU A 622 1.99 -21.84 -13.58
N LEU A 623 0.83 -21.94 -12.92
CA LEU A 623 -0.31 -21.05 -13.14
C LEU A 623 0.05 -19.59 -12.83
N ARG A 624 0.74 -19.36 -11.72
CA ARG A 624 1.17 -18.03 -11.29
C ARG A 624 2.09 -17.40 -12.34
N GLN A 625 2.95 -18.19 -12.97
CA GLN A 625 3.89 -17.72 -13.99
C GLN A 625 3.14 -17.29 -15.24
N TRP A 626 2.24 -18.16 -15.67
CA TRP A 626 1.40 -17.93 -16.83
C TRP A 626 0.48 -16.71 -16.63
N LEU A 627 -0.22 -16.62 -15.50
CA LEU A 627 -1.10 -15.48 -15.18
C LEU A 627 -0.30 -14.17 -15.09
N ALA A 628 0.86 -14.18 -14.46
CA ALA A 628 1.72 -13.00 -14.38
C ALA A 628 2.15 -12.51 -15.76
N ALA A 629 2.52 -13.42 -16.66
CA ALA A 629 2.91 -13.12 -18.03
C ALA A 629 1.72 -12.57 -18.83
N ALA A 630 0.57 -13.24 -18.75
CA ALA A 630 -0.64 -12.85 -19.46
C ALA A 630 -1.19 -11.49 -18.99
N ILE A 631 -1.16 -11.20 -17.69
CA ILE A 631 -1.57 -9.90 -17.14
C ILE A 631 -0.58 -8.80 -17.54
N ALA A 632 0.72 -9.07 -17.56
CA ALA A 632 1.71 -8.10 -18.03
C ALA A 632 1.55 -7.78 -19.53
N ALA A 633 1.35 -8.81 -20.36
CA ALA A 633 1.05 -8.65 -21.78
C ALA A 633 -0.25 -7.85 -22.00
N SER A 634 -1.29 -8.12 -21.21
CA SER A 634 -2.55 -7.37 -21.21
C SER A 634 -2.36 -5.90 -20.85
N ALA A 635 -1.50 -5.60 -19.87
CA ALA A 635 -1.19 -4.24 -19.46
C ALA A 635 -0.50 -3.46 -20.58
N ILE A 636 0.50 -4.06 -21.23
CA ILE A 636 1.20 -3.46 -22.38
C ILE A 636 0.24 -3.25 -23.55
N HIS A 637 -0.57 -4.26 -23.89
CA HIS A 637 -1.57 -4.15 -24.95
C HIS A 637 -2.47 -2.94 -24.69
N LEU A 638 -2.99 -2.80 -23.47
CA LEU A 638 -3.89 -1.72 -23.11
C LEU A 638 -3.19 -0.35 -23.05
N GLU A 639 -1.95 -0.30 -22.58
CA GLU A 639 -1.17 0.93 -22.48
C GLU A 639 -0.90 1.58 -23.84
N TYR A 640 -0.57 0.74 -24.83
CA TYR A 640 -0.18 1.17 -26.17
C TYR A 640 -1.31 1.08 -27.20
N SER A 641 -2.47 0.54 -26.84
CA SER A 641 -3.64 0.56 -27.72
C SER A 641 -4.13 1.99 -27.96
N LEU A 642 -4.24 2.35 -29.24
CA LEU A 642 -4.74 3.64 -29.70
C LEU A 642 -6.28 3.70 -29.79
N GLN A 643 -6.96 2.59 -29.48
CA GLN A 643 -8.42 2.56 -29.53
C GLN A 643 -9.03 3.48 -28.46
N PRO A 644 -10.05 4.31 -28.79
CA PRO A 644 -10.67 5.20 -27.80
C PRO A 644 -11.22 4.48 -26.58
N GLN A 645 -11.75 3.27 -26.78
CA GLN A 645 -12.28 2.40 -25.71
C GLN A 645 -11.18 1.97 -24.72
N ALA A 646 -9.93 1.78 -25.18
CA ALA A 646 -8.79 1.47 -24.33
C ALA A 646 -8.41 2.66 -23.42
N ALA A 647 -8.60 3.91 -23.86
CA ALA A 647 -8.39 5.08 -22.99
C ALA A 647 -9.36 5.10 -21.81
N ARG A 648 -10.64 4.78 -22.05
CA ARG A 648 -11.65 4.68 -21.00
C ARG A 648 -11.32 3.54 -20.02
N LEU A 649 -11.02 2.35 -20.52
CA LEU A 649 -10.67 1.21 -19.69
C LEU A 649 -9.42 1.47 -18.82
N ARG A 650 -8.41 2.18 -19.34
CA ARG A 650 -7.25 2.61 -18.53
C ARG A 650 -7.63 3.50 -17.36
N ALA A 651 -8.55 4.44 -17.57
CA ALA A 651 -9.06 5.31 -16.50
C ALA A 651 -9.85 4.51 -15.46
N ASP A 652 -10.71 3.59 -15.90
CA ASP A 652 -11.49 2.72 -15.02
C ASP A 652 -10.57 1.82 -14.17
N LEU A 653 -9.58 1.17 -14.78
CA LEU A 653 -8.60 0.35 -14.05
C LEU A 653 -7.73 1.17 -13.10
N LEU A 654 -7.37 2.40 -13.46
CA LEU A 654 -6.67 3.31 -12.55
C LEU A 654 -7.51 3.64 -11.32
N ALA A 655 -8.79 3.98 -11.51
CA ALA A 655 -9.71 4.24 -10.41
C ALA A 655 -9.86 3.01 -9.51
N LEU A 656 -10.01 1.83 -10.10
CA LEU A 656 -10.11 0.54 -9.40
C LEU A 656 -8.82 0.15 -8.68
N SER A 657 -7.64 0.60 -9.15
CA SER A 657 -6.36 0.35 -8.48
C SER A 657 -6.20 1.07 -7.13
N GLY A 658 -7.07 2.06 -6.84
CA GLY A 658 -7.01 2.88 -5.62
C GLY A 658 -5.80 3.82 -5.54
N LYS A 659 -5.01 3.91 -6.62
CA LYS A 659 -3.82 4.77 -6.72
C LYS A 659 -4.15 6.03 -7.51
N ARG A 660 -3.59 7.17 -7.08
CA ARG A 660 -3.73 8.47 -7.77
C ARG A 660 -2.60 8.68 -8.80
N GLY A 661 -2.77 9.67 -9.68
CA GLY A 661 -1.76 10.11 -10.65
C GLY A 661 -1.91 9.47 -12.03
N ARG A 662 -0.84 9.52 -12.84
CA ARG A 662 -0.84 9.03 -14.22
C ARG A 662 -1.12 7.52 -14.29
N VAL A 663 -1.78 7.08 -15.36
CA VAL A 663 -1.81 5.67 -15.75
C VAL A 663 -0.39 5.22 -16.08
N ASP A 664 0.05 4.14 -15.45
CA ASP A 664 1.28 3.40 -15.77
C ASP A 664 0.98 1.90 -15.74
N GLY A 665 1.83 1.09 -16.38
CA GLY A 665 1.61 -0.36 -16.47
C GLY A 665 1.44 -1.05 -15.12
N SER A 666 2.07 -0.58 -14.04
CA SER A 666 1.95 -1.19 -12.71
C SER A 666 0.56 -0.96 -12.10
N LYS A 667 -0.01 0.22 -12.32
CA LYS A 667 -1.39 0.53 -11.92
C LYS A 667 -2.41 -0.27 -12.74
N LEU A 668 -2.16 -0.47 -14.04
CA LEU A 668 -2.99 -1.32 -14.89
C LEU A 668 -2.98 -2.78 -14.41
N VAL A 669 -1.80 -3.35 -14.12
CA VAL A 669 -1.67 -4.69 -13.50
C VAL A 669 -2.48 -4.79 -12.22
N SER A 670 -2.32 -3.82 -11.30
CA SER A 670 -3.03 -3.82 -10.02
C SER A 670 -4.55 -3.74 -10.20
N GLY A 671 -5.02 -2.92 -11.15
CA GLY A 671 -6.44 -2.80 -11.49
C GLY A 671 -7.01 -4.08 -12.09
N MET A 672 -6.30 -4.73 -13.01
CA MET A 672 -6.74 -5.97 -13.65
C MET A 672 -6.83 -7.13 -12.65
N ILE A 673 -5.84 -7.27 -11.75
CA ILE A 673 -5.89 -8.30 -10.69
C ILE A 673 -7.13 -8.08 -9.83
N ARG A 674 -7.43 -6.84 -9.41
CA ARG A 674 -8.65 -6.53 -8.65
C ARG A 674 -9.93 -6.88 -9.40
N VAL A 675 -10.00 -6.61 -10.71
CA VAL A 675 -11.14 -6.97 -11.55
C VAL A 675 -11.32 -8.49 -11.63
N LEU A 676 -10.23 -9.24 -11.84
CA LEU A 676 -10.24 -10.71 -11.92
C LEU A 676 -10.67 -11.34 -10.58
N SER A 677 -10.09 -10.89 -9.47
CA SER A 677 -10.46 -11.36 -8.12
C SER A 677 -11.93 -11.06 -7.80
N ALA A 678 -12.40 -9.85 -8.10
CA ALA A 678 -13.80 -9.48 -7.90
C ALA A 678 -14.76 -10.32 -8.75
N HIS A 679 -14.39 -10.59 -10.01
CA HIS A 679 -15.18 -11.43 -10.91
C HIS A 679 -15.28 -12.88 -10.41
N GLN A 680 -14.17 -13.46 -9.93
CA GLN A 680 -14.16 -14.81 -9.35
C GLN A 680 -15.04 -14.90 -8.11
N ALA A 681 -14.89 -13.96 -7.16
CA ALA A 681 -15.69 -13.92 -5.95
C ALA A 681 -17.20 -13.79 -6.25
N LEU A 682 -17.58 -12.99 -7.26
CA LEU A 682 -18.98 -12.88 -7.68
C LEU A 682 -19.52 -14.20 -8.25
N ARG A 683 -18.71 -14.96 -9.00
CA ARG A 683 -19.10 -16.26 -9.56
C ARG A 683 -19.27 -17.33 -8.48
N GLU A 684 -18.32 -17.44 -7.55
CA GLU A 684 -18.39 -18.42 -6.45
C GLU A 684 -19.66 -18.25 -5.62
N VAL A 685 -20.06 -17.00 -5.37
CA VAL A 685 -21.34 -16.75 -4.67
C VAL A 685 -22.54 -17.12 -5.55
N SER A 686 -22.53 -16.82 -6.85
CA SER A 686 -23.63 -17.22 -7.73
C SER A 686 -23.78 -18.75 -7.85
N ALA A 687 -22.66 -19.49 -7.84
CA ALA A 687 -22.66 -20.96 -7.85
C ALA A 687 -23.15 -21.55 -6.51
N GLY A 688 -22.78 -20.95 -5.37
CA GLY A 688 -23.27 -21.34 -4.05
C GLY A 688 -24.78 -21.19 -3.90
N ILE A 689 -25.33 -20.07 -4.37
CA ILE A 689 -26.78 -19.80 -4.37
C ILE A 689 -27.54 -20.81 -5.24
N GLN A 690 -26.98 -21.19 -6.40
CA GLN A 690 -27.59 -22.20 -7.27
C GLN A 690 -27.53 -23.61 -6.66
N ALA A 691 -26.45 -23.97 -5.95
CA ALA A 691 -26.32 -25.25 -5.26
C ALA A 691 -27.27 -25.38 -4.05
N GLU A 692 -27.54 -24.29 -3.32
CA GLU A 692 -28.54 -24.26 -2.24
C GLU A 692 -29.97 -24.35 -2.79
N SER A 693 -30.26 -23.67 -3.90
CA SER A 693 -31.58 -23.75 -4.56
C SER A 693 -31.90 -25.14 -5.12
N THR A 694 -30.90 -25.94 -5.52
CA THR A 694 -31.10 -27.30 -6.04
C THR A 694 -31.19 -28.35 -4.93
N ARG A 695 -30.54 -28.15 -3.78
CA ARG A 695 -30.72 -29.01 -2.59
C ARG A 695 -32.10 -28.87 -1.96
N GLY A 696 -32.68 -27.65 -1.95
CA GLY A 696 -34.01 -27.38 -1.41
C GLY A 696 -35.16 -28.10 -2.14
N TRP A 697 -34.97 -28.52 -3.39
CA TRP A 697 -35.98 -29.26 -4.17
C TRP A 697 -35.85 -30.78 -4.05
N SER A 698 -34.80 -31.30 -3.41
CA SER A 698 -34.59 -32.76 -3.21
C SER A 698 -35.00 -33.26 -1.82
N GLN A 699 -35.49 -32.37 -0.94
CA GLN A 699 -36.01 -32.72 0.40
C GLN A 699 -37.55 -32.65 0.48
N HIS A 700 -38.21 -32.42 -0.65
CA HIS A 700 -39.65 -32.54 -0.81
C HIS A 700 -39.96 -33.47 -2.00
N ASP A 701 -39.59 -34.74 -1.84
CA ASP A 701 -40.22 -35.89 -2.50
C ASP A 701 -40.11 -37.12 -1.58
#